data_AF-A0A3C1XDJ0-F1
#
_entry.id   AF-A0A3C1XDJ0-F1
#
_cell.length_a   1.000
_cell.length_b   1.000
_cell.length_c   1.000
_cell.angle_alpha   90.00
_cell.angle_beta   90.00
_cell.angle_gamma   90.00
#
_symmetry.space_group_name_H-M   'P 1'
#
loop_
_entity.id
_entity.type
_entity.pdbx_description
1 polymer ?
#
loop_
_entity_poly.entity_id
_entity_poly.type
_entity_poly.pdbx_seq_one_letter_code
_entity_poly.pdbx_strand_id
1 'polypeptide(L)'
;MKALALMLLFIGLSSLVFSDILPEGVEYSAPVAVVVLVYRLIGLLSFAYLVLVFIKNKKIWLTWEGNYFERGEKLSWRRVSVLPIIFLAYYIFHLSMILTENINNKTFEFDYTSLNLGLLVEFYLPLVFAMLLAISLVARIPDKRSAWKILDVVADIEVEHVYMTVLVSLVFLDSMTERLIWDILFSPVHSEAMLDLVYADENILGSSDFISLFGNILLVFVILCVLSFFIVKGIQAFKSNSANFPLSLTTSLLLAFVFNSLIQSGMRVDEGPMYYGYVVTGISLFQVFVLTLAFMFLYVLINRYMITTAVIMFIFGGFSLGNAMKFSVRQEPIYVSELSWLTNIQSLLTFVDIKLILLALFALLSLVLLAILLNRRFFKGKIMDWKTRAVTLLLIFSLYFPLMQNFKNLNTPDEQVNFPLLSQYVQRYNGSLLWRGSAKLARDKSLSYVWLKKIYGKAMEEPAGYSQAKIEEIIQKYRKEADEINQSRSENIADQTVIYILSESLSNPNRIKGANLSDNPLKNIDLIKANATGGLMYSNSFAGGTANMEAQSLSGLPMVNYSSNISTINSDVFPSMPFIPAISNFFPEKIALHPENGANYNRNTIYKKLGFDHFYALSNTDKADILINQEKLDGYVTDAQVYQEVLDKINPAQSQFFSVLTMQNHMSYENYSGSSSLTAVGEGHTSEQNKHLQNYVRKISDTDRETKAFLEELEKMDKKITVVFYGDHLSNVFPIDYPSLKTEPFKAYQTDYFIWTNKGNTSNKQGDLNAAEFAPALLETVGAKVSPYYALLSSIMWELPSEYNSALSAQVSLSEAQQERIEELKIIQYDLTSGKHYLKEDSSFFQLDE
;
A
#
# COMPACT_ATOMS: atom_id res chain seq x y z
N MET A 1 12.34 -32.58 -31.18
CA MET A 1 11.83 -33.64 -30.27
C MET A 1 11.53 -33.14 -28.86
N LYS A 2 12.49 -32.64 -28.06
CA LYS A 2 12.21 -32.12 -26.71
C LYS A 2 11.24 -30.92 -26.69
N ALA A 3 11.39 -29.97 -27.61
CA ALA A 3 10.46 -28.85 -27.78
C ALA A 3 9.03 -29.32 -28.14
N LEU A 4 8.92 -30.36 -29.00
CA LEU A 4 7.63 -30.97 -29.33
C LEU A 4 6.97 -31.60 -28.10
N ALA A 5 7.74 -32.30 -27.25
CA ALA A 5 7.22 -32.86 -26.01
C ALA A 5 6.72 -31.78 -25.03
N LEU A 6 7.41 -30.63 -24.94
CA LEU A 6 6.96 -29.48 -24.14
C LEU A 6 5.69 -28.84 -24.70
N MET A 7 5.60 -28.70 -26.03
CA MET A 7 4.40 -28.18 -26.70
C MET A 7 3.20 -29.11 -26.49
N LEU A 8 3.40 -30.42 -26.56
CA LEU A 8 2.35 -31.40 -26.30
C LEU A 8 1.98 -31.47 -24.81
N LEU A 9 2.94 -31.22 -23.90
CA LEU A 9 2.66 -31.04 -22.47
C LEU A 9 1.78 -29.83 -22.23
N PHE A 10 2.08 -28.69 -22.86
CA PHE A 10 1.22 -27.51 -22.82
C PHE A 10 -0.19 -27.84 -23.29
N ILE A 11 -0.34 -28.37 -24.51
CA ILE A 11 -1.64 -28.69 -25.11
C ILE A 11 -2.44 -29.66 -24.23
N GLY A 12 -1.78 -30.71 -23.70
CA GLY A 12 -2.41 -31.65 -22.78
C GLY A 12 -2.95 -30.97 -21.54
N LEU A 13 -2.10 -30.22 -20.82
CA LEU A 13 -2.49 -29.58 -19.57
C LEU A 13 -3.50 -28.45 -19.75
N SER A 14 -3.29 -27.54 -20.71
CA SER A 14 -4.19 -26.41 -20.95
C SER A 14 -5.58 -26.89 -21.38
N SER A 15 -5.67 -28.02 -22.10
CA SER A 15 -6.97 -28.60 -22.48
C SER A 15 -7.82 -29.05 -21.29
N LEU A 16 -7.19 -29.33 -20.14
CA LEU A 16 -7.88 -29.62 -18.88
C LEU A 16 -8.27 -28.32 -18.16
N VAL A 17 -7.39 -27.33 -18.15
CA VAL A 17 -7.56 -26.09 -17.40
C VAL A 17 -8.65 -25.17 -17.96
N PHE A 18 -8.93 -25.20 -19.28
CA PHE A 18 -9.86 -24.23 -19.89
C PHE A 18 -11.25 -24.17 -19.20
N SER A 19 -11.85 -25.31 -18.84
CA SER A 19 -13.14 -25.31 -18.14
C SER A 19 -13.08 -24.79 -16.72
N ASP A 20 -11.94 -24.99 -16.07
CA ASP A 20 -11.80 -24.77 -14.64
C ASP A 20 -11.26 -23.37 -14.38
N ILE A 21 -10.76 -22.70 -15.42
CA ILE A 21 -10.25 -21.35 -15.32
C ILE A 21 -11.37 -20.31 -15.33
N LEU A 22 -12.50 -20.55 -16.00
CA LEU A 22 -13.55 -19.53 -16.11
C LEU A 22 -14.23 -19.26 -14.76
N PRO A 23 -14.51 -17.99 -14.40
CA PRO A 23 -15.33 -17.69 -13.23
C PRO A 23 -16.71 -18.35 -13.31
N GLU A 24 -17.28 -18.63 -12.14
CA GLU A 24 -18.61 -19.23 -12.05
C GLU A 24 -19.66 -18.36 -12.76
N GLY A 25 -20.46 -18.97 -13.64
CA GLY A 25 -21.47 -18.28 -14.45
C GLY A 25 -20.98 -17.70 -15.79
N VAL A 26 -19.70 -17.82 -16.12
CA VAL A 26 -19.18 -17.47 -17.45
C VAL A 26 -19.20 -18.69 -18.37
N GLU A 27 -19.92 -18.60 -19.49
CA GLU A 27 -19.99 -19.66 -20.49
C GLU A 27 -19.21 -19.32 -21.76
N TYR A 28 -18.85 -20.31 -22.56
CA TYR A 28 -18.26 -20.06 -23.88
C TYR A 28 -19.34 -19.72 -24.90
N SER A 29 -19.05 -18.79 -25.82
CA SER A 29 -19.84 -18.67 -27.04
C SER A 29 -19.83 -19.99 -27.81
N ALA A 30 -20.91 -20.30 -28.53
CA ALA A 30 -21.01 -21.56 -29.29
C ALA A 30 -19.81 -21.85 -30.21
N PRO A 31 -19.23 -20.87 -30.94
CA PRO A 31 -18.01 -21.10 -31.72
C PRO A 31 -16.81 -21.49 -30.86
N VAL A 32 -16.62 -20.83 -29.71
CA VAL A 32 -15.52 -21.12 -28.80
C VAL A 32 -15.70 -22.49 -28.14
N ALA A 33 -16.92 -22.86 -27.78
CA ALA A 33 -17.23 -24.18 -27.22
C ALA A 33 -16.81 -25.32 -28.17
N VAL A 34 -17.04 -25.16 -29.48
CA VAL A 34 -16.57 -26.12 -30.51
C VAL A 34 -15.04 -26.17 -30.57
N VAL A 35 -14.38 -25.01 -30.54
CA VAL A 35 -12.90 -24.94 -30.52
C VAL A 35 -12.32 -25.64 -29.30
N VAL A 36 -12.89 -25.41 -28.10
CA VAL A 36 -12.45 -26.05 -26.85
C VAL A 36 -12.66 -27.57 -26.91
N LEU A 37 -13.77 -28.04 -27.49
CA LEU A 37 -14.02 -29.47 -27.68
C LEU A 37 -12.96 -30.13 -28.58
N VAL A 38 -12.66 -29.52 -29.73
CA VAL A 38 -11.60 -30.00 -30.63
C VAL A 38 -10.25 -29.97 -29.92
N TYR A 39 -9.98 -28.91 -29.16
CA TYR A 39 -8.74 -28.77 -28.41
C TYR A 39 -8.56 -29.86 -27.35
N ARG A 40 -9.63 -30.28 -26.66
CA ARG A 40 -9.62 -31.43 -25.74
C ARG A 40 -9.25 -32.74 -26.42
N LEU A 41 -9.75 -32.99 -27.63
CA LEU A 41 -9.36 -34.18 -28.41
C LEU A 41 -7.87 -34.17 -28.76
N ILE A 42 -7.33 -33.01 -29.14
CA ILE A 42 -5.89 -32.83 -29.39
C ILE A 42 -5.10 -33.02 -28.08
N GLY A 43 -5.62 -32.54 -26.94
CA GLY A 43 -5.08 -32.78 -25.60
C GLY A 43 -4.93 -34.26 -25.27
N LEU A 44 -5.97 -35.07 -25.51
CA LEU A 44 -5.93 -36.52 -25.32
C LEU A 44 -4.84 -37.20 -26.18
N LEU A 45 -4.72 -36.80 -27.45
CA LEU A 45 -3.65 -37.30 -28.33
C LEU A 45 -2.25 -36.89 -27.83
N SER A 46 -2.15 -35.70 -27.25
CA SER A 46 -0.90 -35.18 -26.66
C SER A 46 -0.49 -36.01 -25.44
N PHE A 47 -1.43 -36.37 -24.55
CA PHE A 47 -1.14 -37.29 -23.44
C PHE A 47 -0.72 -38.67 -23.91
N ALA A 48 -1.35 -39.22 -24.96
CA ALA A 48 -0.95 -40.49 -25.55
C ALA A 48 0.51 -40.45 -26.05
N TYR A 49 0.93 -39.34 -26.67
CA TYR A 49 2.34 -39.15 -27.06
C TYR A 49 3.27 -39.10 -25.83
N LEU A 50 2.90 -38.39 -24.76
CA LEU A 50 3.71 -38.32 -23.53
C LEU A 50 3.86 -39.69 -22.85
N VAL A 51 2.84 -40.56 -22.93
CA VAL A 51 2.96 -41.96 -22.49
C VAL A 51 3.99 -42.71 -23.32
N LEU A 52 4.03 -42.51 -24.64
CA LEU A 52 5.07 -43.10 -25.49
C LEU A 52 6.48 -42.58 -25.14
N VAL A 53 6.62 -41.27 -24.84
CA VAL A 53 7.87 -40.69 -24.32
C VAL A 53 8.31 -41.41 -23.04
N PHE A 54 7.37 -41.63 -22.13
CA PHE A 54 7.66 -42.32 -20.88
C PHE A 54 8.08 -43.79 -21.09
N ILE A 55 7.40 -44.53 -21.99
CA ILE A 55 7.75 -45.91 -22.35
C ILE A 55 9.13 -46.00 -23.01
N LYS A 56 9.41 -45.12 -23.99
CA LYS A 56 10.72 -45.07 -24.67
C LYS A 56 11.87 -44.92 -23.68
N ASN A 57 11.67 -44.05 -22.70
CA ASN A 57 12.72 -43.64 -21.76
C ASN A 57 12.70 -44.43 -20.44
N LYS A 58 12.03 -45.60 -20.36
CA LYS A 58 11.90 -46.39 -19.12
C LYS A 58 13.21 -46.65 -18.38
N LYS A 59 14.35 -46.74 -19.09
CA LYS A 59 15.67 -46.99 -18.52
C LYS A 59 16.17 -45.88 -17.59
N ILE A 60 15.60 -44.66 -17.66
CA ILE A 60 15.93 -43.58 -16.72
C ILE A 60 15.55 -43.94 -15.27
N TRP A 61 14.65 -44.91 -15.05
CA TRP A 61 14.25 -45.36 -13.72
C TRP A 61 15.04 -46.57 -13.21
N LEU A 62 15.87 -47.16 -14.06
CA LEU A 62 16.59 -48.39 -13.77
C LEU A 62 18.04 -48.10 -13.39
N THR A 63 18.55 -48.86 -12.44
CA THR A 63 19.97 -48.94 -12.08
C THR A 63 20.42 -50.38 -12.10
N TRP A 64 21.70 -50.59 -12.40
CA TRP A 64 22.29 -51.91 -12.47
C TRP A 64 22.85 -52.26 -11.10
N GLU A 65 22.29 -53.28 -10.44
CA GLU A 65 22.68 -53.71 -9.09
C GLU A 65 22.82 -55.23 -9.04
N GLY A 66 23.92 -55.72 -8.43
CA GLY A 66 24.17 -57.15 -8.22
C GLY A 66 25.63 -57.53 -7.97
N ASN A 67 25.87 -58.51 -7.09
CA ASN A 67 27.15 -59.23 -7.01
C ASN A 67 27.26 -60.24 -8.18
N TYR A 68 28.46 -60.79 -8.40
CA TYR A 68 28.84 -61.56 -9.60
C TYR A 68 27.86 -62.65 -10.09
N PHE A 69 26.93 -63.13 -9.24
CA PHE A 69 25.96 -64.19 -9.54
C PHE A 69 24.50 -63.75 -9.80
N GLU A 70 24.10 -62.51 -9.48
CA GLU A 70 22.71 -62.02 -9.68
C GLU A 70 22.72 -60.61 -10.27
N ARG A 71 22.95 -60.48 -11.59
CA ARG A 71 22.96 -59.17 -12.26
C ARG A 71 21.64 -58.94 -13.00
N GLY A 72 20.95 -57.84 -12.70
CA GLY A 72 19.72 -57.43 -13.39
C GLY A 72 19.43 -55.93 -13.26
N GLU A 73 18.66 -55.37 -14.19
CA GLU A 73 18.15 -54.00 -14.09
C GLU A 73 17.09 -53.93 -12.98
N LYS A 74 17.35 -53.16 -11.92
CA LYS A 74 16.41 -52.93 -10.80
C LYS A 74 15.95 -51.48 -10.76
N LEU A 75 14.81 -51.23 -10.14
CA LEU A 75 14.27 -49.88 -9.97
C LEU A 75 15.16 -49.05 -9.05
N SER A 76 15.52 -47.85 -9.49
CA SER A 76 16.37 -46.93 -8.73
C SER A 76 15.56 -46.17 -7.69
N TRP A 77 15.57 -46.65 -6.45
CA TRP A 77 14.88 -45.98 -5.33
C TRP A 77 15.32 -44.52 -5.16
N ARG A 78 16.59 -44.20 -5.40
CA ARG A 78 17.12 -42.83 -5.34
C ARG A 78 16.45 -41.86 -6.34
N ARG A 79 16.01 -42.36 -7.49
CA ARG A 79 15.31 -41.55 -8.51
C ARG A 79 13.82 -41.50 -8.22
N VAL A 80 13.24 -42.65 -7.90
CA VAL A 80 11.80 -42.79 -7.68
C VAL A 80 11.32 -42.05 -6.43
N SER A 81 12.10 -42.04 -5.35
CA SER A 81 11.74 -41.35 -4.10
C SER A 81 11.72 -39.82 -4.21
N VAL A 82 12.19 -39.24 -5.31
CA VAL A 82 12.13 -37.78 -5.54
C VAL A 82 10.71 -37.33 -5.87
N LEU A 83 9.89 -38.19 -6.47
CA LEU A 83 8.51 -37.85 -6.84
C LEU A 83 7.67 -37.43 -5.62
N PRO A 84 7.51 -38.24 -4.54
CA PRO A 84 6.76 -37.80 -3.36
C PRO A 84 7.32 -36.52 -2.72
N ILE A 85 8.64 -36.28 -2.83
CA ILE A 85 9.25 -35.04 -2.31
C ILE A 85 8.81 -33.81 -3.12
N ILE A 86 8.65 -33.93 -4.44
CA ILE A 86 8.14 -32.83 -5.28
C ILE A 86 6.70 -32.47 -4.89
N PHE A 87 5.84 -33.47 -4.71
CA PHE A 87 4.46 -33.25 -4.26
C PHE A 87 4.40 -32.60 -2.88
N LEU A 88 5.18 -33.10 -1.92
CA LEU A 88 5.24 -32.51 -0.58
C LEU A 88 5.79 -31.09 -0.60
N ALA A 89 6.86 -30.83 -1.36
CA ALA A 89 7.45 -29.51 -1.48
C ALA A 89 6.48 -28.51 -2.12
N TYR A 90 5.74 -28.94 -3.15
CA TYR A 90 4.69 -28.14 -3.76
C TYR A 90 3.54 -27.88 -2.78
N TYR A 91 3.10 -28.87 -2.02
CA TYR A 91 2.07 -28.68 -1.00
C TYR A 91 2.52 -27.69 0.09
N ILE A 92 3.78 -27.74 0.54
CA ILE A 92 4.32 -26.74 1.48
C ILE A 92 4.27 -25.33 0.87
N PHE A 93 4.59 -25.20 -0.42
CA PHE A 93 4.45 -23.93 -1.13
C PHE A 93 2.98 -23.47 -1.18
N HIS A 94 2.05 -24.34 -1.57
CA HIS A 94 0.61 -24.05 -1.60
C HIS A 94 0.10 -23.63 -0.21
N LEU A 95 0.46 -24.37 0.84
CA LEU A 95 0.14 -24.06 2.22
C LEU A 95 0.67 -22.68 2.64
N SER A 96 1.91 -22.33 2.24
CA SER A 96 2.48 -21.01 2.55
C SER A 96 1.69 -19.87 1.91
N MET A 97 1.11 -20.10 0.72
CA MET A 97 0.24 -19.13 0.07
C MET A 97 -1.08 -19.00 0.81
N ILE A 98 -1.76 -20.10 1.15
CA ILE A 98 -2.99 -20.09 1.97
C ILE A 98 -2.79 -19.30 3.27
N LEU A 99 -1.68 -19.57 3.98
CA LEU A 99 -1.39 -18.90 5.25
C LEU A 99 -1.11 -17.41 5.07
N THR A 100 -0.44 -17.03 3.98
CA THR A 100 -0.16 -15.61 3.68
C THR A 100 -1.45 -14.89 3.27
N GLU A 101 -2.30 -15.52 2.45
CA GLU A 101 -3.62 -15.01 2.06
C GLU A 101 -4.52 -14.75 3.27
N ASN A 102 -4.45 -15.61 4.28
CA ASN A 102 -5.34 -15.57 5.45
C ASN A 102 -4.71 -14.94 6.69
N ILE A 103 -3.60 -14.21 6.54
CA ILE A 103 -2.86 -13.69 7.70
C ILE A 103 -3.64 -12.66 8.52
N ASN A 104 -4.55 -11.93 7.87
CA ASN A 104 -5.48 -10.98 8.50
C ASN A 104 -6.89 -11.56 8.67
N ASN A 105 -7.09 -12.86 8.41
CA ASN A 105 -8.39 -13.50 8.51
C ASN A 105 -8.63 -14.03 9.93
N LYS A 106 -9.40 -13.28 10.73
CA LYS A 106 -9.78 -13.69 12.09
C LYS A 106 -10.63 -14.95 12.15
N THR A 107 -11.36 -15.27 11.08
CA THR A 107 -12.21 -16.47 11.01
C THR A 107 -11.49 -17.64 10.36
N PHE A 108 -10.19 -17.52 10.05
CA PHE A 108 -9.42 -18.63 9.48
C PHE A 108 -9.07 -19.66 10.55
N GLU A 109 -9.58 -20.87 10.39
CA GLU A 109 -9.31 -21.99 11.29
C GLU A 109 -8.23 -22.91 10.71
N PHE A 110 -7.38 -23.46 11.58
CA PHE A 110 -6.35 -24.42 11.18
C PHE A 110 -6.95 -25.84 11.13
N ASP A 111 -7.82 -26.09 10.16
CA ASP A 111 -8.53 -27.36 9.99
C ASP A 111 -8.23 -28.06 8.64
N TYR A 112 -8.88 -29.21 8.41
CA TYR A 112 -8.64 -30.04 7.23
C TYR A 112 -8.98 -29.32 5.91
N THR A 113 -10.08 -28.58 5.90
CA THR A 113 -10.60 -27.89 4.73
C THR A 113 -9.78 -26.63 4.43
N SER A 114 -9.55 -25.80 5.44
CA SER A 114 -8.89 -24.50 5.30
C SER A 114 -7.41 -24.62 4.95
N LEU A 115 -6.73 -25.67 5.43
CA LEU A 115 -5.34 -25.98 5.05
C LEU A 115 -5.24 -26.80 3.76
N ASN A 116 -6.39 -27.10 3.13
CA ASN A 116 -6.49 -27.92 1.93
C ASN A 116 -5.75 -29.27 2.07
N LEU A 117 -5.86 -29.91 3.24
CA LEU A 117 -5.18 -31.19 3.51
C LEU A 117 -5.72 -32.33 2.62
N GLY A 118 -6.94 -32.19 2.11
CA GLY A 118 -7.51 -33.08 1.09
C GLY A 118 -6.68 -33.13 -0.20
N LEU A 119 -6.09 -32.02 -0.65
CA LEU A 119 -5.18 -32.01 -1.80
C LEU A 119 -3.99 -32.97 -1.60
N LEU A 120 -3.45 -33.02 -0.37
CA LEU A 120 -2.35 -33.92 -0.04
C LEU A 120 -2.82 -35.38 0.04
N VAL A 121 -3.90 -35.65 0.78
CA VAL A 121 -4.30 -37.02 1.15
C VAL A 121 -5.14 -37.69 0.06
N GLU A 122 -6.08 -36.97 -0.55
CA GLU A 122 -7.06 -37.52 -1.49
C GLU A 122 -6.58 -37.43 -2.95
N PHE A 123 -5.70 -36.48 -3.27
CA PHE A 123 -5.20 -36.29 -4.64
C PHE A 123 -3.72 -36.67 -4.79
N TYR A 124 -2.81 -36.02 -4.05
CA TYR A 124 -1.37 -36.20 -4.26
C TYR A 124 -0.88 -37.58 -3.85
N LEU A 125 -1.32 -38.12 -2.72
CA LEU A 125 -0.93 -39.48 -2.30
C LEU A 125 -1.37 -40.55 -3.32
N PRO A 126 -2.65 -40.62 -3.76
CA PRO A 126 -3.06 -41.54 -4.82
C PRO A 126 -2.33 -41.32 -6.14
N LEU A 127 -2.08 -40.07 -6.54
CA LEU A 127 -1.38 -39.76 -7.78
C LEU A 127 0.09 -40.23 -7.73
N VAL A 128 0.77 -40.02 -6.60
CA VAL A 128 2.11 -40.57 -6.36
C VAL A 128 2.08 -42.09 -6.46
N PHE A 129 1.12 -42.76 -5.80
CA PHE A 129 1.00 -44.22 -5.87
C PHE A 129 0.77 -44.70 -7.31
N ALA A 130 -0.12 -44.04 -8.04
CA ALA A 130 -0.40 -44.33 -9.45
C ALA A 130 0.84 -44.14 -10.33
N MET A 131 1.61 -43.07 -10.11
CA MET A 131 2.88 -42.84 -10.81
C MET A 131 3.92 -43.92 -10.49
N LEU A 132 4.07 -44.30 -9.22
CA LEU A 132 4.97 -45.36 -8.78
C LEU A 132 4.59 -46.71 -9.41
N LEU A 133 3.29 -47.02 -9.45
CA LEU A 133 2.76 -48.20 -10.12
C LEU A 133 3.03 -48.14 -11.63
N ALA A 134 2.77 -47.01 -12.28
CA ALA A 134 3.04 -46.82 -13.70
C ALA A 134 4.53 -46.99 -14.05
N ILE A 135 5.44 -46.42 -13.24
CA ILE A 135 6.89 -46.61 -13.36
C ILE A 135 7.22 -48.11 -13.25
N SER A 136 6.68 -48.81 -12.24
CA SER A 136 6.89 -50.23 -12.01
C SER A 136 6.40 -51.10 -13.18
N LEU A 137 5.22 -50.80 -13.72
CA LEU A 137 4.65 -51.51 -14.88
C LEU A 137 5.47 -51.26 -16.15
N VAL A 138 5.82 -50.01 -16.42
CA VAL A 138 6.61 -49.63 -17.61
C VAL A 138 8.02 -50.21 -17.55
N ALA A 139 8.63 -50.27 -16.36
CA ALA A 139 9.92 -50.92 -16.14
C ALA A 139 9.91 -52.43 -16.50
N ARG A 140 8.75 -53.09 -16.41
CA ARG A 140 8.59 -54.52 -16.73
C ARG A 140 8.32 -54.79 -18.22
N ILE A 141 8.11 -53.76 -19.05
CA ILE A 141 7.89 -53.93 -20.49
C ILE A 141 9.18 -54.52 -21.12
N PRO A 142 9.12 -55.61 -21.91
CA PRO A 142 10.32 -56.19 -22.54
C PRO A 142 10.98 -55.26 -23.58
N ASP A 143 12.32 -55.31 -23.70
CA ASP A 143 13.14 -54.55 -24.66
C ASP A 143 13.08 -55.08 -26.12
N LYS A 144 11.93 -55.63 -26.56
CA LYS A 144 11.81 -56.16 -27.92
C LYS A 144 11.88 -55.04 -28.98
N ARG A 145 13.09 -54.81 -29.51
CA ARG A 145 13.43 -53.77 -30.51
C ARG A 145 12.59 -53.76 -31.79
N SER A 146 11.93 -54.86 -32.16
CA SER A 146 11.20 -54.96 -33.44
C SER A 146 9.72 -54.51 -33.42
N ALA A 147 9.13 -54.25 -32.25
CA ALA A 147 7.67 -54.12 -32.15
C ALA A 147 7.13 -52.67 -32.17
N TRP A 148 7.98 -51.63 -32.10
CA TRP A 148 7.51 -50.26 -31.87
C TRP A 148 8.26 -49.21 -32.73
N LYS A 149 8.15 -49.28 -34.06
CA LYS A 149 8.69 -48.25 -34.98
C LYS A 149 8.22 -46.82 -34.63
N ILE A 150 7.08 -46.68 -33.96
CA ILE A 150 6.55 -45.39 -33.49
C ILE A 150 7.45 -44.72 -32.42
N LEU A 151 8.30 -45.46 -31.71
CA LEU A 151 9.22 -44.89 -30.71
C LEU A 151 10.44 -44.19 -31.33
N ASP A 152 10.73 -44.42 -32.62
CA ASP A 152 11.84 -43.76 -33.31
C ASP A 152 11.58 -42.25 -33.47
N VAL A 153 10.31 -41.85 -33.51
CA VAL A 153 9.85 -40.45 -33.59
C VAL A 153 9.42 -39.89 -32.23
N VAL A 154 9.83 -40.52 -31.12
CA VAL A 154 9.51 -40.09 -29.75
C VAL A 154 10.73 -39.44 -29.11
N ALA A 155 10.54 -38.40 -28.29
CA ALA A 155 11.64 -37.66 -27.69
C ALA A 155 12.46 -38.48 -26.67
N ASP A 156 13.78 -38.30 -26.67
CA ASP A 156 14.65 -38.78 -25.60
C ASP A 156 14.70 -37.77 -24.46
N ILE A 157 14.55 -38.25 -23.23
CA ILE A 157 14.50 -37.43 -22.01
C ILE A 157 15.39 -38.01 -20.91
N GLU A 158 15.77 -37.14 -19.98
CA GLU A 158 16.45 -37.52 -18.73
C GLU A 158 15.45 -37.44 -17.57
N VAL A 159 15.77 -38.06 -16.43
CA VAL A 159 14.88 -38.11 -15.26
C VAL A 159 14.51 -36.73 -14.72
N GLU A 160 15.40 -35.75 -14.89
CA GLU A 160 15.24 -34.34 -14.56
C GLU A 160 14.09 -33.69 -15.31
N HIS A 161 13.91 -34.07 -16.58
CA HIS A 161 12.83 -33.55 -17.39
C HIS A 161 11.49 -34.05 -16.84
N VAL A 162 11.45 -35.29 -16.31
CA VAL A 162 10.24 -35.81 -15.65
C VAL A 162 9.96 -35.04 -14.35
N TYR A 163 10.97 -34.80 -13.52
CA TYR A 163 10.79 -34.00 -12.30
C TYR A 163 10.28 -32.59 -12.60
N MET A 164 10.83 -31.95 -13.64
CA MET A 164 10.39 -30.64 -14.10
C MET A 164 8.93 -30.70 -14.61
N THR A 165 8.58 -31.70 -15.43
CA THR A 165 7.21 -31.88 -15.90
C THR A 165 6.22 -32.07 -14.77
N VAL A 166 6.53 -32.88 -13.76
CA VAL A 166 5.66 -33.07 -12.58
C VAL A 166 5.46 -31.76 -11.83
N LEU A 167 6.54 -31.00 -11.58
CA LEU A 167 6.45 -29.71 -10.91
C LEU A 167 5.63 -28.69 -11.71
N VAL A 168 5.85 -28.59 -13.03
CA VAL A 168 5.07 -27.71 -13.92
C VAL A 168 3.61 -28.10 -13.91
N SER A 169 3.29 -29.39 -14.03
CA SER A 169 1.91 -29.88 -14.00
C SER A 169 1.21 -29.56 -12.68
N LEU A 170 1.90 -29.73 -11.55
CA LEU A 170 1.35 -29.37 -10.23
C LEU A 170 1.00 -27.89 -10.14
N VAL A 171 1.95 -27.02 -10.48
CA VAL A 171 1.74 -25.56 -10.37
C VAL A 171 0.68 -25.07 -11.36
N PHE A 172 0.71 -25.59 -12.59
CA PHE A 172 -0.16 -25.13 -13.68
C PHE A 172 -1.62 -25.57 -13.51
N LEU A 173 -1.87 -26.73 -12.90
CA LEU A 173 -3.22 -27.23 -12.61
C LEU A 173 -3.79 -26.71 -11.28
N ASP A 174 -3.00 -25.96 -10.50
CA ASP A 174 -3.47 -25.42 -9.23
C ASP A 174 -4.31 -24.15 -9.44
N SER A 175 -5.30 -23.97 -8.57
CA SER A 175 -6.15 -22.78 -8.48
C SER A 175 -5.37 -21.45 -8.44
N MET A 176 -4.11 -21.45 -8.02
CA MET A 176 -3.25 -20.28 -8.06
C MET A 176 -2.99 -19.79 -9.49
N THR A 177 -2.88 -20.70 -10.47
CA THR A 177 -2.69 -20.34 -11.88
C THR A 177 -3.94 -19.67 -12.44
N GLU A 178 -5.12 -20.18 -12.09
CA GLU A 178 -6.41 -19.55 -12.37
C GLU A 178 -6.49 -18.15 -11.76
N ARG A 179 -6.23 -18.00 -10.45
CA ARG A 179 -6.22 -16.70 -9.76
C ARG A 179 -5.22 -15.72 -10.38
N LEU A 180 -4.01 -16.18 -10.74
CA LEU A 180 -3.01 -15.34 -11.41
C LEU A 180 -3.53 -14.80 -12.75
N ILE A 181 -4.23 -15.64 -13.51
CA ILE A 181 -4.74 -15.28 -14.82
C ILE A 181 -5.98 -14.40 -14.68
N TRP A 182 -6.92 -14.72 -13.81
CA TRP A 182 -8.14 -13.92 -13.64
C TRP A 182 -7.93 -12.66 -12.82
N ASP A 183 -7.42 -12.79 -11.60
CA ASP A 183 -7.32 -11.65 -10.68
C ASP A 183 -6.30 -10.61 -11.14
N ILE A 184 -5.29 -10.99 -11.93
CA ILE A 184 -4.30 -10.06 -12.48
C ILE A 184 -4.51 -9.75 -13.96
N LEU A 185 -4.79 -10.75 -14.82
CA LEU A 185 -4.74 -10.59 -16.28
C LEU A 185 -6.10 -10.40 -16.98
N PHE A 186 -7.21 -10.72 -16.32
CA PHE A 186 -8.54 -10.69 -16.96
C PHE A 186 -9.66 -10.00 -16.16
N SER A 187 -9.44 -9.66 -14.89
CA SER A 187 -10.51 -9.13 -14.06
C SER A 187 -10.84 -7.66 -14.43
N PRO A 188 -12.09 -7.18 -14.36
CA PRO A 188 -12.44 -5.80 -14.68
C PRO A 188 -11.95 -4.83 -13.59
N VAL A 189 -11.48 -3.63 -13.96
CA VAL A 189 -10.96 -2.63 -13.00
C VAL A 189 -12.04 -1.63 -12.59
N HIS A 190 -12.84 -1.09 -13.51
CA HIS A 190 -14.01 -0.26 -13.24
C HIS A 190 -14.98 -0.41 -14.44
N SER A 191 -16.28 -0.21 -14.24
CA SER A 191 -17.33 -0.31 -15.27
C SER A 191 -16.92 0.35 -16.60
N GLU A 192 -16.89 -0.49 -17.65
CA GLU A 192 -16.81 -0.26 -19.11
C GLU A 192 -15.87 -1.25 -19.80
N ALA A 193 -15.01 -1.94 -19.05
CA ALA A 193 -14.34 -3.16 -19.50
C ALA A 193 -14.59 -4.30 -18.52
N MET A 194 -15.85 -4.75 -18.41
CA MET A 194 -16.04 -6.20 -18.46
C MET A 194 -15.49 -6.59 -19.82
N LEU A 195 -14.61 -7.59 -19.86
CA LEU A 195 -14.29 -8.41 -21.03
C LEU A 195 -14.87 -7.87 -22.37
N ASP A 196 -14.08 -7.72 -23.42
CA ASP A 196 -14.62 -7.55 -24.80
C ASP A 196 -15.36 -8.83 -25.28
N LEU A 197 -16.08 -9.51 -24.37
CA LEU A 197 -17.20 -10.37 -24.67
C LEU A 197 -18.10 -9.57 -25.57
N VAL A 198 -18.52 -10.24 -26.62
CA VAL A 198 -19.56 -9.77 -27.52
C VAL A 198 -20.92 -9.55 -26.78
N TYR A 199 -21.03 -9.80 -25.47
CA TYR A 199 -22.28 -9.63 -24.71
C TYR A 199 -22.02 -9.18 -23.27
N ALA A 200 -21.94 -7.86 -23.07
CA ALA A 200 -21.83 -7.22 -21.76
C ALA A 200 -23.05 -7.46 -20.82
N ASP A 201 -24.10 -8.14 -21.30
CA ASP A 201 -25.30 -8.50 -20.51
C ASP A 201 -25.48 -10.02 -20.28
N GLU A 202 -24.72 -10.92 -20.94
CA GLU A 202 -25.01 -12.38 -20.94
C GLU A 202 -23.91 -13.29 -20.36
N ASN A 203 -22.76 -12.78 -19.88
CA ASN A 203 -21.64 -13.58 -19.34
C ASN A 203 -21.04 -14.62 -20.32
N ILE A 204 -20.92 -14.29 -21.62
CA ILE A 204 -20.44 -15.23 -22.66
C ILE A 204 -19.04 -14.89 -23.20
N LEU A 205 -18.05 -15.79 -23.09
CA LEU A 205 -16.70 -15.69 -23.64
C LEU A 205 -16.63 -15.69 -25.18
N GLY A 206 -16.24 -14.53 -25.75
CA GLY A 206 -16.08 -14.31 -27.18
C GLY A 206 -14.78 -14.89 -27.77
N SER A 207 -14.68 -14.90 -29.09
CA SER A 207 -13.49 -15.46 -29.78
C SER A 207 -12.22 -14.62 -29.60
N SER A 208 -12.34 -13.29 -29.51
CA SER A 208 -11.25 -12.35 -29.20
C SER A 208 -10.67 -12.60 -27.81
N ASP A 209 -11.54 -12.65 -26.79
CA ASP A 209 -11.13 -12.87 -25.40
C ASP A 209 -10.53 -14.25 -25.22
N PHE A 210 -11.08 -15.26 -25.90
CA PHE A 210 -10.53 -16.60 -25.88
C PHE A 210 -9.09 -16.65 -26.40
N ILE A 211 -8.76 -15.94 -27.48
CA ILE A 211 -7.40 -15.88 -28.02
C ILE A 211 -6.46 -15.20 -27.02
N SER A 212 -6.89 -14.10 -26.41
CA SER A 212 -6.12 -13.42 -25.36
C SER A 212 -5.89 -14.33 -24.16
N LEU A 213 -6.92 -15.05 -23.71
CA LEU A 213 -6.86 -15.98 -22.58
C LEU A 213 -5.88 -17.12 -22.86
N PHE A 214 -5.98 -17.70 -24.06
CA PHE A 214 -5.04 -18.71 -24.53
C PHE A 214 -3.59 -18.19 -24.53
N GLY A 215 -3.36 -16.97 -25.04
CA GLY A 215 -2.05 -16.34 -25.07
C GLY A 215 -1.45 -16.13 -23.67
N ASN A 216 -2.26 -15.69 -22.71
CA ASN A 216 -1.84 -15.51 -21.33
C ASN A 216 -1.55 -16.83 -20.61
N ILE A 217 -2.39 -17.85 -20.83
CA ILE A 217 -2.14 -19.22 -20.33
C ILE A 217 -0.81 -19.76 -20.87
N LEU A 218 -0.52 -19.54 -22.15
CA LEU A 218 0.76 -19.92 -22.76
C LEU A 218 1.94 -19.17 -22.13
N LEU A 219 1.81 -17.86 -21.91
CA LEU A 219 2.86 -17.05 -21.27
C LEU A 219 3.18 -17.57 -19.86
N VAL A 220 2.16 -17.80 -19.03
CA VAL A 220 2.31 -18.34 -17.68
C VAL A 220 2.96 -19.73 -17.73
N PHE A 221 2.53 -20.61 -18.62
CA PHE A 221 3.13 -21.93 -18.80
C PHE A 221 4.63 -21.86 -19.11
N VAL A 222 5.04 -20.96 -20.02
CA VAL A 222 6.45 -20.77 -20.38
C VAL A 222 7.26 -20.30 -19.17
N ILE A 223 6.75 -19.35 -18.39
CA ILE A 223 7.39 -18.86 -17.16
C ILE A 223 7.58 -20.02 -16.17
N LEU A 224 6.53 -20.82 -15.93
CA LEU A 224 6.58 -21.97 -15.02
C LEU A 224 7.56 -23.04 -15.49
N CYS A 225 7.66 -23.30 -16.79
CA CYS A 225 8.65 -24.22 -17.35
C CYS A 225 10.08 -23.75 -17.10
N VAL A 226 10.35 -22.46 -17.32
CA VAL A 226 11.68 -21.88 -17.10
C VAL A 226 12.06 -21.93 -15.61
N LEU A 227 11.14 -21.52 -14.73
CA LEU A 227 11.37 -21.57 -13.29
C LEU A 227 11.59 -23.00 -12.79
N SER A 228 10.73 -23.94 -13.20
CA SER A 228 10.83 -25.35 -12.81
C SER A 228 12.13 -25.99 -13.30
N PHE A 229 12.59 -25.65 -14.52
CA PHE A 229 13.89 -26.09 -15.02
C PHE A 229 15.03 -25.63 -14.11
N PHE A 230 15.06 -24.35 -13.72
CA PHE A 230 16.10 -23.83 -12.84
C PHE A 230 15.99 -24.39 -11.42
N ILE A 231 14.79 -24.60 -10.88
CA ILE A 231 14.58 -25.23 -9.57
C ILE A 231 15.15 -26.65 -9.56
N VAL A 232 14.81 -27.47 -10.56
CA VAL A 232 15.35 -28.84 -10.67
C VAL A 232 16.87 -28.79 -10.76
N LYS A 233 17.45 -27.95 -11.61
CA LYS A 233 18.91 -27.79 -11.73
C LYS A 233 19.56 -27.25 -10.44
N GLY A 234 18.90 -26.36 -9.71
CA GLY A 234 19.35 -25.85 -8.42
C GLY A 234 19.36 -26.93 -7.34
N ILE A 235 18.33 -27.77 -7.28
CA ILE A 235 18.30 -28.93 -6.37
C ILE A 235 19.43 -29.92 -6.71
N GLN A 236 19.72 -30.13 -7.99
CA GLN A 236 20.86 -30.96 -8.40
C GLN A 236 22.20 -30.36 -7.96
N ALA A 237 22.36 -29.06 -8.14
CA ALA A 237 23.53 -28.33 -7.68
C ALA A 237 23.68 -28.42 -6.16
N PHE A 238 22.58 -28.32 -5.40
CA PHE A 238 22.55 -28.54 -3.96
C PHE A 238 23.04 -29.94 -3.58
N LYS A 239 22.46 -30.99 -4.18
CA LYS A 239 22.82 -32.39 -3.93
C LYS A 239 24.27 -32.72 -4.29
N SER A 240 24.80 -32.06 -5.33
CA SER A 240 26.18 -32.23 -5.78
C SER A 240 27.18 -31.29 -5.10
N ASN A 241 26.72 -30.49 -4.12
CA ASN A 241 27.54 -29.51 -3.41
C ASN A 241 28.23 -28.49 -4.35
N SER A 242 27.56 -28.12 -5.45
CA SER A 242 28.07 -27.25 -6.50
C SER A 242 27.46 -25.84 -6.39
N ALA A 243 28.30 -24.84 -6.18
CA ALA A 243 27.87 -23.44 -6.21
C ALA A 243 27.77 -22.95 -7.67
N ASN A 244 26.56 -22.74 -8.17
CA ASN A 244 26.32 -22.30 -9.54
C ASN A 244 25.06 -21.41 -9.66
N PHE A 245 24.85 -20.82 -10.84
CA PHE A 245 23.72 -19.93 -11.12
C PHE A 245 22.34 -20.54 -10.78
N PRO A 246 22.00 -21.77 -11.22
CA PRO A 246 20.72 -22.40 -10.86
C PRO A 246 20.51 -22.52 -9.35
N LEU A 247 21.55 -22.83 -8.58
CA LEU A 247 21.46 -22.90 -7.13
C LEU A 247 21.16 -21.52 -6.52
N SER A 248 21.87 -20.47 -6.95
CA SER A 248 21.63 -19.12 -6.45
C SER A 248 20.24 -18.60 -6.81
N LEU A 249 19.73 -18.89 -8.02
CA LEU A 249 18.39 -18.48 -8.43
C LEU A 249 17.31 -19.20 -7.62
N THR A 250 17.44 -20.51 -7.47
CA THR A 250 16.50 -21.33 -6.67
C THR A 250 16.49 -20.90 -5.20
N THR A 251 17.67 -20.62 -4.64
CA THR A 251 17.79 -20.14 -3.25
C THR A 251 17.20 -18.73 -3.10
N SER A 252 17.39 -17.85 -4.09
CA SER A 252 16.81 -16.50 -4.09
C SER A 252 15.29 -16.56 -4.10
N LEU A 253 14.70 -17.40 -4.95
CA LEU A 253 13.26 -17.60 -5.02
C LEU A 253 12.70 -18.13 -3.69
N LEU A 254 13.33 -19.17 -3.12
CA LEU A 254 12.93 -19.75 -1.84
C LEU A 254 12.98 -18.72 -0.70
N LEU A 255 14.10 -18.00 -0.57
CA LEU A 255 14.25 -16.96 0.46
C LEU A 255 13.26 -15.81 0.23
N ALA A 256 12.96 -15.46 -1.02
CA ALA A 256 12.01 -14.40 -1.34
C ALA A 256 10.59 -14.77 -0.88
N PHE A 257 10.17 -16.02 -1.04
CA PHE A 257 8.92 -16.52 -0.45
C PHE A 257 8.92 -16.44 1.07
N VAL A 258 9.98 -16.94 1.72
CA VAL A 258 10.10 -16.90 3.19
C VAL A 258 10.04 -15.46 3.72
N PHE A 259 10.81 -14.55 3.14
CA PHE A 259 10.83 -13.15 3.58
C PHE A 259 9.56 -12.39 3.21
N ASN A 260 8.90 -12.72 2.10
CA ASN A 260 7.56 -12.20 1.82
C ASN A 260 6.59 -12.56 2.97
N SER A 261 6.50 -13.83 3.34
CA SER A 261 5.62 -14.27 4.43
C SER A 261 5.99 -13.64 5.78
N LEU A 262 7.28 -13.50 6.10
CA LEU A 262 7.73 -12.82 7.32
C LEU A 262 7.38 -11.33 7.34
N ILE A 263 7.58 -10.63 6.22
CA ILE A 263 7.23 -9.20 6.09
C ILE A 263 5.72 -9.02 6.23
N GLN A 264 4.91 -9.82 5.53
CA GLN A 264 3.45 -9.75 5.61
C GLN A 264 2.94 -10.10 7.01
N SER A 265 3.51 -11.13 7.65
CA SER A 265 3.18 -11.48 9.04
C SER A 265 3.54 -10.38 10.03
N GLY A 266 4.61 -9.64 9.78
CA GLY A 266 4.99 -8.49 10.59
C GLY A 266 4.04 -7.31 10.45
N MET A 267 3.20 -7.28 9.42
CA MET A 267 2.23 -6.20 9.15
C MET A 267 0.78 -6.65 9.40
N ARG A 268 0.58 -7.70 10.19
CA ARG A 268 -0.76 -8.21 10.49
C ARG A 268 -1.59 -7.17 11.25
N VAL A 269 -2.84 -7.02 10.84
CA VAL A 269 -3.85 -6.28 11.60
C VAL A 269 -5.12 -7.06 11.74
N ASP A 270 -5.88 -6.61 12.72
CA ASP A 270 -7.13 -7.17 13.17
C ASP A 270 -8.35 -6.47 12.53
N GLU A 271 -8.18 -6.00 11.30
CA GLU A 271 -9.23 -5.45 10.43
C GLU A 271 -9.90 -6.60 9.66
N GLY A 272 -11.23 -6.54 9.42
CA GLY A 272 -11.99 -7.58 8.71
C GLY A 272 -11.52 -7.83 7.26
N PRO A 273 -12.30 -8.58 6.45
CA PRO A 273 -11.91 -8.87 5.06
C PRO A 273 -11.59 -7.57 4.31
N MET A 274 -10.44 -7.55 3.64
CA MET A 274 -10.07 -6.42 2.79
C MET A 274 -10.96 -6.46 1.54
N TYR A 275 -11.03 -5.35 0.79
CA TYR A 275 -11.99 -5.14 -0.31
C TYR A 275 -11.99 -6.24 -1.40
N TYR A 276 -10.97 -7.12 -1.41
CA TYR A 276 -10.81 -8.26 -2.32
C TYR A 276 -10.33 -9.55 -1.61
N GLY A 277 -10.64 -9.73 -0.31
CA GLY A 277 -10.15 -10.84 0.52
C GLY A 277 -9.09 -10.41 1.55
N TYR A 278 -8.35 -11.33 2.17
CA TYR A 278 -7.50 -11.02 3.33
C TYR A 278 -6.03 -10.68 3.01
N VAL A 279 -5.48 -11.15 1.87
CA VAL A 279 -4.29 -10.70 1.11
C VAL A 279 -4.43 -11.33 -0.29
N VAL A 280 -4.24 -10.59 -1.39
CA VAL A 280 -4.42 -11.14 -2.74
C VAL A 280 -3.19 -11.96 -3.18
N THR A 281 -3.42 -13.21 -3.60
CA THR A 281 -2.39 -14.17 -4.07
C THR A 281 -1.42 -13.60 -5.09
N GLY A 282 -1.97 -12.95 -6.11
CA GLY A 282 -1.23 -12.40 -7.24
C GLY A 282 -0.26 -11.29 -6.87
N ILE A 283 -0.50 -10.68 -5.72
CA ILE A 283 0.19 -9.50 -5.26
C ILE A 283 1.42 -9.87 -4.39
N SER A 284 1.35 -10.98 -3.65
CA SER A 284 2.52 -11.58 -2.99
C SER A 284 3.62 -11.97 -3.98
N LEU A 285 3.24 -12.38 -5.21
CA LEU A 285 4.21 -12.74 -6.25
C LEU A 285 5.05 -11.55 -6.73
N PHE A 286 4.51 -10.33 -6.69
CA PHE A 286 5.27 -9.12 -7.03
C PHE A 286 6.40 -8.87 -6.02
N GLN A 287 6.11 -8.94 -4.72
CA GLN A 287 7.14 -8.83 -3.68
C GLN A 287 8.19 -9.93 -3.84
N VAL A 288 7.77 -11.17 -4.06
CA VAL A 288 8.68 -12.30 -4.27
C VAL A 288 9.57 -12.07 -5.49
N PHE A 289 9.02 -11.53 -6.58
CA PHE A 289 9.78 -11.19 -7.78
C PHE A 289 10.83 -10.10 -7.49
N VAL A 290 10.44 -8.98 -6.85
CA VAL A 290 11.35 -7.89 -6.50
C VAL A 290 12.46 -8.37 -5.55
N LEU A 291 12.10 -9.15 -4.52
CA LEU A 291 13.08 -9.75 -3.60
C LEU A 291 14.01 -10.73 -4.31
N THR A 292 13.51 -11.54 -5.25
CA THR A 292 14.33 -12.47 -6.04
C THR A 292 15.37 -11.71 -6.86
N LEU A 293 15.00 -10.59 -7.50
CA LEU A 293 15.93 -9.72 -8.22
C LEU A 293 16.99 -9.13 -7.29
N ALA A 294 16.58 -8.62 -6.12
CA ALA A 294 17.47 -8.06 -5.12
C ALA A 294 18.48 -9.10 -4.59
N PHE A 295 18.02 -10.32 -4.31
CA PHE A 295 18.88 -11.41 -3.82
C PHE A 295 19.84 -11.90 -4.91
N MET A 296 19.36 -12.02 -6.15
CA MET A 296 20.21 -12.35 -7.28
C MET A 296 21.27 -11.27 -7.53
N PHE A 297 20.94 -9.99 -7.36
CA PHE A 297 21.91 -8.91 -7.43
C PHE A 297 23.01 -9.08 -6.37
N LEU A 298 22.68 -9.43 -5.13
CA LEU A 298 23.67 -9.74 -4.07
C LEU A 298 24.55 -10.95 -4.41
N TYR A 299 23.97 -12.01 -5.01
CA TYR A 299 24.74 -13.17 -5.49
C TYR A 299 25.69 -12.81 -6.62
N VAL A 300 25.28 -11.92 -7.52
CA VAL A 300 26.17 -11.42 -8.57
C VAL A 300 27.28 -10.56 -7.99
N LEU A 301 27.00 -9.67 -7.02
CA LEU A 301 28.01 -8.80 -6.42
C LEU A 301 29.08 -9.58 -5.64
N ILE A 302 28.65 -10.42 -4.70
CA ILE A 302 29.55 -11.14 -3.77
C ILE A 302 30.13 -12.41 -4.42
N ASN A 303 29.35 -13.08 -5.28
CA ASN A 303 29.74 -14.28 -6.04
C ASN A 303 30.27 -15.45 -5.16
N ARG A 304 29.74 -15.59 -3.94
CA ARG A 304 30.07 -16.67 -2.98
C ARG A 304 28.80 -17.17 -2.29
N TYR A 305 28.41 -18.42 -2.57
CA TYR A 305 27.07 -18.91 -2.21
C TYR A 305 26.76 -18.82 -0.71
N MET A 306 27.56 -19.44 0.15
CA MET A 306 27.31 -19.48 1.59
C MET A 306 27.36 -18.08 2.24
N ILE A 307 28.32 -17.26 1.84
CA ILE A 307 28.48 -15.90 2.37
C ILE A 307 27.29 -15.04 1.97
N THR A 308 26.91 -15.04 0.69
CA THR A 308 25.75 -14.28 0.22
C THR A 308 24.45 -14.75 0.88
N THR A 309 24.24 -16.07 1.00
CA THR A 309 23.05 -16.61 1.68
C THR A 309 22.94 -16.10 3.11
N ALA A 310 24.04 -16.11 3.86
CA ALA A 310 24.07 -15.60 5.23
C ALA A 310 23.83 -14.09 5.30
N VAL A 311 24.38 -13.32 4.36
CA VAL A 311 24.14 -11.87 4.26
C VAL A 311 22.65 -11.59 3.99
N ILE A 312 22.03 -12.31 3.05
CA ILE A 312 20.60 -12.18 2.77
C ILE A 312 19.78 -12.49 4.03
N MET A 313 20.05 -13.62 4.68
CA MET A 313 19.33 -14.02 5.89
C MET A 313 19.45 -13.00 7.01
N PHE A 314 20.64 -12.43 7.19
CA PHE A 314 20.87 -11.41 8.20
C PHE A 314 20.12 -10.11 7.89
N ILE A 315 20.32 -9.54 6.71
CA ILE A 315 19.75 -8.25 6.33
C ILE A 315 18.22 -8.34 6.32
N PHE A 316 17.66 -9.34 5.64
CA PHE A 316 16.21 -9.44 5.49
C PHE A 316 15.53 -10.02 6.74
N GLY A 317 16.22 -10.84 7.54
CA GLY A 317 15.73 -11.26 8.85
C GLY A 317 15.66 -10.10 9.84
N GLY A 318 16.71 -9.29 9.92
CA GLY A 318 16.73 -8.07 10.73
C GLY A 318 15.69 -7.06 10.26
N PHE A 319 15.56 -6.88 8.94
CA PHE A 319 14.54 -6.02 8.34
C PHE A 319 13.12 -6.50 8.68
N SER A 320 12.79 -7.78 8.49
CA SER A 320 11.46 -8.32 8.82
C SER A 320 11.13 -8.15 10.31
N LEU A 321 12.10 -8.38 11.19
CA LEU A 321 11.92 -8.17 12.63
C LEU A 321 11.70 -6.68 12.97
N GLY A 322 12.55 -5.80 12.45
CA GLY A 322 12.43 -4.35 12.66
C GLY A 322 11.12 -3.79 12.10
N ASN A 323 10.70 -4.29 10.94
CA ASN A 323 9.42 -3.95 10.33
C ASN A 323 8.26 -4.40 11.20
N ALA A 324 8.28 -5.64 11.71
CA ALA A 324 7.25 -6.14 12.61
C ALA A 324 7.16 -5.33 13.92
N MET A 325 8.30 -5.02 14.52
CA MET A 325 8.36 -4.18 15.73
C MET A 325 7.78 -2.79 15.47
N LYS A 326 8.23 -2.13 14.40
CA LYS A 326 7.74 -0.80 14.03
C LYS A 326 6.24 -0.83 13.77
N PHE A 327 5.78 -1.79 12.97
CA PHE A 327 4.39 -1.92 12.59
C PHE A 327 3.50 -2.22 13.80
N SER A 328 3.94 -3.05 14.76
CA SER A 328 3.17 -3.33 15.98
C SER A 328 2.90 -2.08 16.83
N VAL A 329 3.79 -1.08 16.77
CA VAL A 329 3.69 0.16 17.56
C VAL A 329 3.00 1.28 16.76
N ARG A 330 3.26 1.35 15.45
CA ARG A 330 2.91 2.51 14.61
C ARG A 330 1.91 2.22 13.49
N GLN A 331 1.56 0.95 13.29
CA GLN A 331 0.75 0.49 12.15
C GLN A 331 1.30 0.95 10.80
N GLU A 332 2.61 1.17 10.73
CA GLU A 332 3.33 1.73 9.60
C GLU A 332 4.56 0.88 9.28
N PRO A 333 4.77 0.45 8.02
CA PRO A 333 5.94 -0.32 7.66
C PRO A 333 7.18 0.57 7.59
N ILE A 334 8.36 -0.04 7.47
CA ILE A 334 9.59 0.70 7.22
C ILE A 334 9.56 1.28 5.80
N TYR A 335 9.71 2.59 5.68
CA TYR A 335 9.77 3.33 4.42
C TYR A 335 11.21 3.49 3.92
N VAL A 336 11.36 3.70 2.61
CA VAL A 336 12.69 3.94 1.99
C VAL A 336 13.31 5.23 2.52
N SER A 337 12.52 6.28 2.74
CA SER A 337 12.98 7.55 3.31
C SER A 337 13.63 7.37 4.69
N GLU A 338 13.21 6.36 5.45
CA GLU A 338 13.73 6.05 6.79
C GLU A 338 15.03 5.23 6.75
N LEU A 339 15.41 4.67 5.60
CA LEU A 339 16.75 4.08 5.43
C LEU A 339 17.84 5.16 5.54
N SER A 340 17.50 6.44 5.35
CA SER A 340 18.40 7.56 5.67
C SER A 340 18.83 7.56 7.13
N TRP A 341 18.03 7.01 8.07
CA TRP A 341 18.40 6.89 9.48
C TRP A 341 19.58 5.94 9.71
N LEU A 342 19.86 5.02 8.78
CA LEU A 342 21.08 4.19 8.83
C LEU A 342 22.36 5.04 8.75
N THR A 343 22.28 6.25 8.21
CA THR A 343 23.40 7.20 8.20
C THR A 343 23.57 7.93 9.55
N ASN A 344 22.55 7.90 10.41
CA ASN A 344 22.55 8.49 11.75
C ASN A 344 22.24 7.43 12.83
N ILE A 345 23.17 6.48 12.96
CA ILE A 345 23.09 5.35 13.89
C ILE A 345 22.81 5.78 15.34
N GLN A 346 23.29 6.95 15.76
CA GLN A 346 23.12 7.45 17.13
C GLN A 346 21.65 7.65 17.52
N SER A 347 20.82 8.11 16.58
CA SER A 347 19.36 8.21 16.77
C SER A 347 18.69 6.84 16.80
N LEU A 348 19.14 5.86 16.00
CA LEU A 348 18.60 4.49 16.05
C LEU A 348 18.89 3.80 17.40
N LEU A 349 20.05 4.06 18.00
CA LEU A 349 20.46 3.51 19.29
C LEU A 349 19.60 4.02 20.47
N THR A 350 18.91 5.16 20.34
CA THR A 350 18.03 5.67 21.40
C THR A 350 16.64 5.03 21.42
N PHE A 351 16.21 4.42 20.32
CA PHE A 351 14.88 3.82 20.18
C PHE A 351 14.84 2.30 20.43
N VAL A 352 15.99 1.64 20.53
CA VAL A 352 16.09 0.17 20.62
C VAL A 352 16.83 -0.21 21.90
N ASP A 353 16.26 -1.15 22.66
CA ASP A 353 16.92 -1.70 23.86
C ASP A 353 18.31 -2.25 23.49
N ILE A 354 19.33 -1.81 24.20
CA ILE A 354 20.72 -2.23 23.99
C ILE A 354 20.89 -3.76 24.05
N LYS A 355 20.03 -4.47 24.78
CA LYS A 355 19.99 -5.94 24.80
C LYS A 355 19.59 -6.52 23.45
N LEU A 356 18.62 -5.92 22.75
CA LEU A 356 18.21 -6.34 21.41
C LEU A 356 19.31 -6.06 20.38
N ILE A 357 20.03 -4.95 20.55
CA ILE A 357 21.18 -4.61 19.70
C ILE A 357 22.32 -5.61 19.90
N LEU A 358 22.66 -5.92 21.16
CA LEU A 358 23.69 -6.91 21.48
C LEU A 358 23.29 -8.31 20.99
N LEU A 359 22.01 -8.67 21.10
CA LEU A 359 21.47 -9.92 20.55
C LEU A 359 21.58 -9.94 19.02
N ALA A 360 21.24 -8.85 18.33
CA ALA A 360 21.35 -8.74 16.88
C ALA A 360 22.82 -8.81 16.40
N LEU A 361 23.75 -8.17 17.12
CA LEU A 361 25.18 -8.24 16.85
C LEU A 361 25.75 -9.64 17.12
N PHE A 362 25.31 -10.30 18.19
CA PHE A 362 25.69 -11.68 18.48
C PHE A 362 25.16 -12.64 17.41
N ALA A 363 23.92 -12.45 16.97
CA ALA A 363 23.32 -13.21 15.88
C ALA A 363 24.09 -12.99 14.57
N LEU A 364 24.47 -11.74 14.25
CA LEU A 364 25.31 -11.40 13.10
C LEU A 364 26.65 -12.14 13.14
N LEU A 365 27.37 -12.02 14.26
CA LEU A 365 28.68 -12.66 14.43
C LEU A 365 28.58 -14.19 14.33
N SER A 366 27.54 -14.77 14.92
CA SER A 366 27.27 -16.21 14.85
C SER A 366 26.95 -16.66 13.43
N LEU A 367 26.14 -15.89 12.69
CA LEU A 367 25.81 -16.14 11.28
C LEU A 367 27.05 -16.04 10.39
N VAL A 368 27.88 -15.02 10.57
CA VAL A 368 29.14 -14.85 9.82
C VAL A 368 30.10 -16.00 10.12
N LEU A 369 30.27 -16.37 11.40
CA LEU A 369 31.11 -17.49 11.80
C LEU A 369 30.60 -18.80 11.20
N LEU A 370 29.29 -19.06 11.28
CA LEU A 370 28.65 -20.24 10.71
C LEU A 370 28.83 -20.26 9.18
N ALA A 371 28.64 -19.13 8.49
CA ALA A 371 28.84 -19.02 7.05
C ALA A 371 30.28 -19.34 6.65
N ILE A 372 31.27 -18.83 7.40
CA ILE A 372 32.69 -19.13 7.17
C ILE A 372 32.97 -20.62 7.39
N LEU A 373 32.47 -21.20 8.50
CA LEU A 373 32.65 -22.62 8.82
C LEU A 373 32.00 -23.54 7.78
N LEU A 374 30.76 -23.24 7.37
CA LEU A 374 30.05 -24.01 6.36
C LEU A 374 30.68 -23.86 4.97
N ASN A 375 31.13 -22.67 4.58
CA ASN A 375 31.83 -22.43 3.31
C ASN A 375 33.15 -23.23 3.20
N ARG A 376 33.78 -23.59 4.32
CA ARG A 376 34.96 -24.48 4.33
C ARG A 376 34.62 -25.93 3.96
N ARG A 377 33.35 -26.34 4.00
CA ARG A 377 32.91 -27.72 3.73
C ARG A 377 31.94 -27.83 2.55
N PHE A 378 31.07 -26.86 2.37
CA PHE A 378 29.98 -26.86 1.41
C PHE A 378 30.07 -25.70 0.42
N PHE A 379 29.64 -25.92 -0.82
CA PHE A 379 29.47 -24.92 -1.88
C PHE A 379 30.69 -24.03 -2.12
N LYS A 380 31.87 -24.65 -2.17
CA LYS A 380 33.15 -23.97 -2.40
C LYS A 380 33.20 -23.37 -3.81
N GLY A 381 33.88 -22.23 -3.94
CA GLY A 381 34.19 -21.63 -5.24
C GLY A 381 33.33 -20.41 -5.58
N LYS A 382 33.43 -19.96 -6.83
CA LYS A 382 32.63 -18.87 -7.37
C LYS A 382 31.36 -19.45 -7.95
N ILE A 383 30.25 -18.73 -7.81
CA ILE A 383 28.94 -19.15 -8.35
C ILE A 383 28.92 -18.97 -9.87
N MET A 384 29.51 -17.88 -10.35
CA MET A 384 29.42 -17.42 -11.73
C MET A 384 30.79 -16.96 -12.24
N ASP A 385 31.09 -17.26 -13.50
CA ASP A 385 32.17 -16.60 -14.23
C ASP A 385 31.76 -15.18 -14.64
N TRP A 386 32.69 -14.40 -15.20
CA TRP A 386 32.42 -13.00 -15.53
C TRP A 386 31.35 -12.84 -16.63
N LYS A 387 31.29 -13.77 -17.60
CA LYS A 387 30.29 -13.76 -18.68
C LYS A 387 28.89 -14.00 -18.13
N THR A 388 28.74 -15.02 -17.29
CA THR A 388 27.48 -15.34 -16.60
C THR A 388 27.04 -14.19 -15.71
N ARG A 389 27.98 -13.54 -14.99
CA ARG A 389 27.66 -12.34 -14.20
C ARG A 389 27.16 -11.19 -15.07
N ALA A 390 27.84 -10.89 -16.16
CA ALA A 390 27.43 -9.81 -17.08
C ALA A 390 26.03 -10.08 -17.65
N VAL A 391 25.77 -11.29 -18.14
CA VAL A 391 24.44 -11.69 -18.63
C VAL A 391 23.39 -11.62 -17.53
N THR A 392 23.71 -12.07 -16.32
CA THR A 392 22.79 -12.00 -15.18
C THR A 392 22.46 -10.56 -14.79
N LEU A 393 23.45 -9.65 -14.78
CA LEU A 393 23.21 -8.23 -14.55
C LEU A 393 22.32 -7.64 -15.63
N LEU A 394 22.61 -7.92 -16.91
CA LEU A 394 21.79 -7.45 -18.02
C LEU A 394 20.35 -7.95 -17.89
N LEU A 395 20.14 -9.20 -17.49
CA LEU A 395 18.81 -9.75 -17.24
C LEU A 395 18.12 -9.04 -16.07
N ILE A 396 18.80 -8.87 -14.93
CA ILE A 396 18.26 -8.13 -13.78
C ILE A 396 17.86 -6.71 -14.20
N PHE A 397 18.72 -5.98 -14.91
CA PHE A 397 18.40 -4.64 -15.39
C PHE A 397 17.26 -4.63 -16.42
N SER A 398 17.21 -5.60 -17.34
CA SER A 398 16.13 -5.71 -18.33
C SER A 398 14.77 -5.99 -17.70
N LEU A 399 14.76 -6.74 -16.59
CA LEU A 399 13.54 -7.04 -15.83
C LEU A 399 13.17 -5.86 -14.92
N TYR A 400 14.15 -5.17 -14.34
CA TYR A 400 13.92 -4.04 -13.44
C TYR A 400 13.54 -2.75 -14.17
N PHE A 401 14.05 -2.52 -15.38
CA PHE A 401 13.81 -1.29 -16.13
C PHE A 401 12.32 -1.03 -16.39
N PRO A 402 11.50 -2.01 -16.85
CA PRO A 402 10.05 -1.84 -16.93
C PRO A 402 9.42 -1.50 -15.58
N LEU A 403 9.88 -2.06 -14.46
CA LEU A 403 9.39 -1.70 -13.12
C LEU A 403 9.67 -0.22 -12.84
N MET A 404 10.92 0.19 -12.96
CA MET A 404 11.30 1.60 -12.75
C MET A 404 10.44 2.55 -13.60
N GLN A 405 10.28 2.28 -14.90
CA GLN A 405 9.53 3.16 -15.80
C GLN A 405 8.03 3.20 -15.47
N ASN A 406 7.40 2.05 -15.20
CA ASN A 406 5.99 2.02 -14.82
C ASN A 406 5.75 2.76 -13.50
N PHE A 407 6.65 2.62 -12.51
CA PHE A 407 6.53 3.31 -11.22
C PHE A 407 6.83 4.82 -11.31
N LYS A 408 7.73 5.23 -12.21
CA LYS A 408 8.00 6.64 -12.51
C LYS A 408 6.81 7.33 -13.17
N ASN A 409 6.13 6.62 -14.06
CA ASN A 409 5.00 7.10 -14.86
C ASN A 409 3.66 6.59 -14.31
N LEU A 410 3.54 6.42 -12.99
CA LEU A 410 2.31 5.89 -12.36
C LEU A 410 1.07 6.71 -12.71
N ASN A 411 1.25 8.03 -12.84
CA ASN A 411 0.18 8.99 -13.10
C ASN A 411 -0.04 9.27 -14.59
N THR A 412 0.83 8.76 -15.46
CA THR A 412 0.75 8.91 -16.91
C THR A 412 0.70 7.53 -17.56
N PRO A 413 -0.46 6.82 -17.51
CA PRO A 413 -0.59 5.48 -18.06
C PRO A 413 -0.12 5.34 -19.51
N ASP A 414 -0.30 6.38 -20.33
CA ASP A 414 0.14 6.41 -21.72
C ASP A 414 1.67 6.39 -21.89
N GLU A 415 2.42 6.82 -20.87
CA GLU A 415 3.89 6.80 -20.85
C GLU A 415 4.45 5.52 -20.20
N GLN A 416 3.59 4.62 -19.73
CA GLN A 416 4.01 3.37 -19.11
C GLN A 416 4.49 2.35 -20.16
N VAL A 417 5.52 1.59 -19.81
CA VAL A 417 6.00 0.50 -20.68
C VAL A 417 5.05 -0.68 -20.54
N ASN A 418 4.33 -1.02 -21.61
CA ASN A 418 3.43 -2.17 -21.63
C ASN A 418 4.21 -3.49 -21.47
N PHE A 419 4.06 -4.11 -20.30
CA PHE A 419 4.62 -5.40 -19.97
C PHE A 419 3.49 -6.32 -19.45
N PRO A 420 3.15 -7.44 -20.14
CA PRO A 420 1.87 -8.15 -20.04
C PRO A 420 1.35 -8.57 -18.66
N LEU A 421 2.21 -8.64 -17.63
CA LEU A 421 1.82 -8.92 -16.23
C LEU A 421 2.01 -7.70 -15.30
N LEU A 422 3.05 -6.92 -15.55
CA LEU A 422 3.48 -5.85 -14.66
C LEU A 422 2.60 -4.60 -14.82
N SER A 423 2.32 -4.18 -16.06
CA SER A 423 1.49 -3.00 -16.29
C SER A 423 0.09 -3.20 -15.76
N GLN A 424 -0.47 -4.40 -15.95
CA GLN A 424 -1.77 -4.77 -15.39
C GLN A 424 -1.74 -4.75 -13.85
N TYR A 425 -0.74 -5.38 -13.22
CA TYR A 425 -0.58 -5.35 -11.76
C TYR A 425 -0.43 -3.93 -11.19
N VAL A 426 0.33 -3.07 -11.88
CA VAL A 426 0.57 -1.69 -11.46
C VAL A 426 -0.73 -0.89 -11.55
N GLN A 427 -1.42 -0.90 -12.69
CA GLN A 427 -2.63 -0.10 -12.92
C GLN A 427 -3.83 -0.60 -12.11
N ARG A 428 -3.93 -1.91 -11.92
CA ARG A 428 -5.07 -2.55 -11.25
C ARG A 428 -5.19 -2.12 -9.79
N TYR A 429 -6.39 -1.68 -9.40
CA TYR A 429 -6.77 -1.22 -8.06
C TYR A 429 -6.07 0.05 -7.54
N ASN A 430 -5.32 0.78 -8.37
CA ASN A 430 -4.68 2.02 -7.92
C ASN A 430 -5.70 3.07 -7.47
N GLY A 431 -6.75 3.30 -8.27
CA GLY A 431 -7.80 4.27 -7.91
C GLY A 431 -8.51 3.96 -6.59
N SER A 432 -8.72 2.68 -6.27
CA SER A 432 -9.46 2.25 -5.07
C SER A 432 -8.59 2.01 -3.82
N LEU A 433 -7.26 1.91 -3.97
CA LEU A 433 -6.34 1.60 -2.88
C LEU A 433 -5.37 2.74 -2.52
N LEU A 434 -4.99 3.61 -3.46
CA LEU A 434 -3.97 4.65 -3.21
C LEU A 434 -4.40 5.68 -2.14
N TRP A 435 -5.70 5.98 -2.07
CA TRP A 435 -6.27 6.90 -1.09
C TRP A 435 -6.27 6.34 0.35
N ARG A 436 -6.13 5.01 0.53
CA ARG A 436 -6.26 4.34 1.84
C ARG A 436 -5.02 4.41 2.73
N GLY A 437 -3.98 5.13 2.35
CA GLY A 437 -2.73 5.17 3.11
C GLY A 437 -1.69 4.15 2.64
N SER A 438 -0.42 4.50 2.83
CA SER A 438 0.72 3.64 2.48
C SER A 438 0.78 2.34 3.31
N ALA A 439 0.32 2.35 4.57
CA ALA A 439 0.23 1.15 5.40
C ALA A 439 -0.74 0.11 4.83
N LYS A 440 -1.96 0.53 4.46
CA LYS A 440 -2.95 -0.35 3.82
C LYS A 440 -2.42 -0.85 2.48
N LEU A 441 -1.80 0.02 1.70
CA LEU A 441 -1.20 -0.34 0.41
C LEU A 441 -0.04 -1.35 0.56
N ALA A 442 0.72 -1.32 1.65
CA ALA A 442 1.78 -2.31 1.89
C ALA A 442 1.24 -3.72 2.19
N ARG A 443 0.06 -3.81 2.81
CA ARG A 443 -0.65 -5.07 3.10
C ARG A 443 -1.43 -5.58 1.89
N ASP A 444 -2.14 -4.68 1.21
CA ASP A 444 -3.02 -5.00 0.07
C ASP A 444 -2.22 -5.24 -1.20
N LYS A 445 -1.18 -4.42 -1.41
CA LYS A 445 -0.20 -4.63 -2.46
C LYS A 445 1.03 -5.33 -1.90
N SER A 446 2.09 -4.58 -1.65
CA SER A 446 3.28 -5.12 -1.01
C SER A 446 4.14 -3.97 -0.54
N LEU A 447 5.04 -4.25 0.40
CA LEU A 447 5.98 -3.25 0.84
C LEU A 447 6.90 -2.79 -0.32
N SER A 448 7.28 -3.69 -1.22
CA SER A 448 8.03 -3.36 -2.44
C SER A 448 7.25 -2.45 -3.38
N TYR A 449 5.92 -2.57 -3.44
CA TYR A 449 5.09 -1.67 -4.23
C TYR A 449 5.19 -0.25 -3.68
N VAL A 450 5.00 -0.11 -2.36
CA VAL A 450 5.11 1.17 -1.67
C VAL A 450 6.52 1.75 -1.81
N TRP A 451 7.56 0.93 -1.73
CA TRP A 451 8.93 1.37 -1.92
C TRP A 451 9.21 1.87 -3.32
N LEU A 452 8.85 1.11 -4.36
CA LEU A 452 9.04 1.51 -5.75
C LEU A 452 8.23 2.78 -6.07
N LYS A 453 7.02 2.89 -5.52
CA LYS A 453 6.17 4.08 -5.58
C LYS A 453 6.87 5.30 -4.98
N LYS A 454 7.46 5.19 -3.78
CA LYS A 454 8.16 6.30 -3.13
C LYS A 454 9.51 6.63 -3.75
N ILE A 455 10.22 5.64 -4.30
CA ILE A 455 11.53 5.86 -4.95
C ILE A 455 11.37 6.56 -6.30
N TYR A 456 10.39 6.16 -7.09
CA TYR A 456 10.26 6.60 -8.49
C TYR A 456 9.09 7.54 -8.74
N GLY A 457 8.05 7.49 -7.90
CA GLY A 457 6.91 8.39 -8.00
C GLY A 457 7.30 9.81 -7.63
N LYS A 458 6.86 10.77 -8.44
CA LYS A 458 7.02 12.20 -8.12
C LYS A 458 5.96 12.62 -7.11
N ALA A 459 6.29 13.54 -6.21
CA ALA A 459 5.30 14.13 -5.32
C ALA A 459 4.35 15.07 -6.06
N MET A 460 4.84 15.74 -7.10
CA MET A 460 4.07 16.64 -7.96
C MET A 460 4.65 16.62 -9.38
N GLU A 461 3.81 16.76 -10.40
CA GLU A 461 4.29 16.94 -11.77
C GLU A 461 4.82 18.36 -11.99
N GLU A 462 5.81 18.52 -12.87
CA GLU A 462 6.38 19.83 -13.18
C GLU A 462 5.35 20.70 -13.90
N PRO A 463 4.92 21.84 -13.32
CA PRO A 463 3.96 22.73 -13.97
C PRO A 463 4.58 23.43 -15.18
N ALA A 464 3.76 23.72 -16.18
CA ALA A 464 4.21 24.39 -17.40
C ALA A 464 4.80 25.77 -17.08
N GLY A 465 5.96 26.09 -17.66
CA GLY A 465 6.62 27.38 -17.45
C GLY A 465 7.41 27.51 -16.13
N TYR A 466 7.54 26.44 -15.35
CA TYR A 466 8.38 26.42 -14.14
C TYR A 466 9.82 26.87 -14.45
N SER A 467 10.21 28.01 -13.87
CA SER A 467 11.55 28.59 -14.01
C SER A 467 11.81 29.59 -12.88
N GLN A 468 13.08 29.90 -12.64
CA GLN A 468 13.44 30.93 -11.67
C GLN A 468 12.79 32.29 -12.00
N ALA A 469 12.80 32.68 -13.28
CA ALA A 469 12.21 33.94 -13.73
C ALA A 469 10.70 34.01 -13.45
N LYS A 470 9.97 32.91 -13.68
CA LYS A 470 8.53 32.86 -13.39
C LYS A 470 8.24 32.93 -11.89
N ILE A 471 9.08 32.33 -11.05
CA ILE A 471 8.96 32.50 -9.59
C ILE A 471 9.19 33.95 -9.18
N GLU A 472 10.22 34.61 -9.70
CA GLU A 472 10.49 36.02 -9.41
C GLU A 472 9.33 36.93 -9.83
N GLU A 473 8.70 36.64 -10.98
CA GLU A 473 7.48 37.32 -11.44
C GLU A 473 6.32 37.15 -10.45
N ILE A 474 6.05 35.92 -10.01
CA ILE A 474 5.00 35.60 -9.03
C ILE A 474 5.28 36.33 -7.71
N ILE A 475 6.51 36.32 -7.21
CA ILE A 475 6.90 37.04 -5.98
C ILE A 475 6.61 38.54 -6.12
N GLN A 476 6.99 39.17 -7.23
CA GLN A 476 6.78 40.61 -7.42
C GLN A 476 5.29 40.97 -7.51
N LYS A 477 4.48 40.11 -8.16
CA LYS A 477 3.03 40.26 -8.23
C LYS A 477 2.40 40.24 -6.84
N TYR A 478 2.66 39.19 -6.08
CA TYR A 478 2.02 39.02 -4.77
C TYR A 478 2.63 39.89 -3.66
N ARG A 479 3.82 40.47 -3.87
CA ARG A 479 4.31 41.56 -3.02
C ARG A 479 3.41 42.80 -3.14
N LYS A 480 3.05 43.20 -4.36
CA LYS A 480 2.13 44.33 -4.58
C LYS A 480 0.75 44.04 -4.01
N GLU A 481 0.23 42.83 -4.24
CA GLU A 481 -1.07 42.42 -3.67
C GLU A 481 -1.02 42.41 -2.12
N ALA A 482 0.07 41.95 -1.52
CA ALA A 482 0.26 42.03 -0.06
C ALA A 482 0.28 43.48 0.44
N ASP A 483 1.00 44.38 -0.22
CA ASP A 483 1.04 45.81 0.11
C ASP A 483 -0.37 46.44 0.07
N GLU A 484 -1.17 46.10 -0.93
CA GLU A 484 -2.55 46.57 -1.07
C GLU A 484 -3.46 46.04 0.04
N ILE A 485 -3.38 44.74 0.36
CA ILE A 485 -4.13 44.14 1.47
C ILE A 485 -3.74 44.81 2.80
N ASN A 486 -2.44 45.00 3.03
CA ASN A 486 -1.87 45.51 4.26
C ASN A 486 -2.15 47.00 4.50
N GLN A 487 -2.58 47.76 3.49
CA GLN A 487 -3.08 49.14 3.70
C GLN A 487 -4.33 49.18 4.60
N SER A 488 -5.14 48.11 4.58
CA SER A 488 -6.38 47.99 5.35
C SER A 488 -6.27 47.09 6.59
N ARG A 489 -5.16 46.34 6.73
CA ARG A 489 -4.93 45.36 7.81
C ARG A 489 -3.74 45.80 8.67
N SER A 490 -4.01 46.16 9.93
CA SER A 490 -3.01 46.70 10.85
C SER A 490 -2.58 45.75 11.95
N GLU A 491 -3.30 44.65 12.18
CA GLU A 491 -2.97 43.72 13.27
C GLU A 491 -1.73 42.87 12.90
N ASN A 492 -1.00 42.41 13.91
CA ASN A 492 0.07 41.43 13.75
C ASN A 492 -0.41 40.07 14.27
N ILE A 493 -0.28 39.03 13.45
CA ILE A 493 -0.67 37.68 13.85
C ILE A 493 0.18 37.16 15.01
N ALA A 494 1.45 37.59 15.10
CA ALA A 494 2.37 37.21 16.17
C ALA A 494 2.02 37.79 17.55
N ASP A 495 1.09 38.76 17.63
CA ASP A 495 0.63 39.33 18.91
C ASP A 495 -0.53 38.53 19.53
N GLN A 496 -1.07 37.56 18.80
CA GLN A 496 -2.21 36.75 19.20
C GLN A 496 -1.79 35.37 19.68
N THR A 497 -2.68 34.68 20.40
CA THR A 497 -2.61 33.23 20.56
C THR A 497 -3.59 32.59 19.59
N VAL A 498 -3.12 31.63 18.80
CA VAL A 498 -3.94 30.95 17.78
C VAL A 498 -4.04 29.48 18.11
N ILE A 499 -5.24 28.94 18.09
CA ILE A 499 -5.55 27.55 18.43
C ILE A 499 -6.24 26.89 17.24
N TYR A 500 -5.54 26.01 16.55
CA TYR A 500 -6.12 25.15 15.53
C TYR A 500 -6.65 23.90 16.21
N ILE A 501 -7.95 23.64 16.07
CA ILE A 501 -8.62 22.45 16.59
C ILE A 501 -9.17 21.66 15.41
N LEU A 502 -8.49 20.57 15.10
CA LEU A 502 -9.02 19.50 14.27
C LEU A 502 -9.89 18.61 15.16
N SER A 503 -11.21 18.69 14.96
CA SER A 503 -12.19 17.87 15.65
C SER A 503 -12.47 16.59 14.84
N GLU A 504 -11.91 15.48 15.31
CA GLU A 504 -11.91 14.19 14.62
C GLU A 504 -13.30 13.79 14.16
N SER A 505 -13.43 13.44 12.87
CA SER A 505 -14.64 12.93 12.23
C SER A 505 -15.90 13.80 12.40
N LEU A 506 -15.79 15.08 12.77
CA LEU A 506 -16.94 15.93 13.08
C LEU A 506 -17.60 16.50 11.81
N SER A 507 -18.86 16.17 11.60
CA SER A 507 -19.67 16.73 10.52
C SER A 507 -21.16 16.65 10.88
N ASN A 508 -21.94 17.70 10.63
CA ASN A 508 -23.35 17.75 11.00
C ASN A 508 -24.20 16.75 10.19
N PRO A 509 -24.73 15.68 10.81
CA PRO A 509 -25.48 14.65 10.09
C PRO A 509 -26.80 15.15 9.50
N ASN A 510 -27.33 16.28 9.98
CA ASN A 510 -28.57 16.87 9.46
C ASN A 510 -28.47 17.31 7.99
N ARG A 511 -27.24 17.48 7.45
CA ARG A 511 -27.04 17.76 6.01
C ARG A 511 -27.29 16.54 5.11
N ILE A 512 -27.24 15.34 5.68
CA ILE A 512 -27.36 14.08 4.94
C ILE A 512 -28.84 13.72 4.85
N LYS A 513 -29.40 13.79 3.64
CA LYS A 513 -30.81 13.48 3.39
C LYS A 513 -31.10 12.01 3.73
N GLY A 514 -32.17 11.77 4.47
CA GLY A 514 -32.54 10.43 4.95
C GLY A 514 -31.96 10.06 6.32
N ALA A 515 -31.05 10.88 6.88
CA ALA A 515 -30.68 10.79 8.28
C ALA A 515 -31.76 11.47 9.14
N ASN A 516 -32.43 10.70 9.99
CA ASN A 516 -33.47 11.19 10.90
C ASN A 516 -32.95 11.14 12.34
N LEU A 517 -32.75 12.32 12.93
CA LEU A 517 -32.23 12.50 14.28
C LEU A 517 -33.31 13.06 15.20
N SER A 518 -33.27 12.72 16.49
CA SER A 518 -34.22 13.24 17.48
C SER A 518 -34.05 14.74 17.77
N ASP A 519 -32.83 15.27 17.64
CA ASP A 519 -32.49 16.68 17.79
C ASP A 519 -31.17 16.97 17.03
N ASN A 520 -30.82 18.24 16.86
CA ASN A 520 -29.55 18.65 16.25
C ASN A 520 -28.38 18.43 17.22
N PRO A 521 -27.42 17.53 16.90
CA PRO A 521 -26.31 17.24 17.81
C PRO A 521 -25.24 18.33 17.84
N LEU A 522 -25.19 19.26 16.87
CA LEU A 522 -24.20 20.33 16.78
C LEU A 522 -24.80 21.72 17.00
N LYS A 523 -25.82 21.82 17.87
CA LYS A 523 -26.60 23.04 18.05
C LYS A 523 -25.76 24.23 18.51
N ASN A 524 -24.80 24.04 19.41
CA ASN A 524 -23.96 25.13 19.89
C ASN A 524 -22.93 25.55 18.82
N ILE A 525 -22.31 24.59 18.14
CA ILE A 525 -21.38 24.84 17.02
C ILE A 525 -22.09 25.59 15.89
N ASP A 526 -23.31 25.21 15.51
CA ASP A 526 -24.09 25.94 14.50
C ASP A 526 -24.35 27.40 14.91
N LEU A 527 -24.62 27.66 16.20
CA LEU A 527 -24.78 29.02 16.72
C LEU A 527 -23.46 29.81 16.73
N ILE A 528 -22.34 29.17 17.08
CA ILE A 528 -21.01 29.79 17.04
C ILE A 528 -20.66 30.16 15.59
N LYS A 529 -20.81 29.21 14.66
CA LYS A 529 -20.59 29.39 13.23
C LYS A 529 -21.39 30.56 12.66
N ALA A 530 -22.67 30.69 13.04
CA ALA A 530 -23.54 31.77 12.58
C ALA A 530 -23.14 33.17 13.07
N ASN A 531 -22.39 33.26 14.18
CA ASN A 531 -21.96 34.54 14.78
C ASN A 531 -20.47 34.84 14.60
N ALA A 532 -19.74 34.00 13.87
CA ALA A 532 -18.31 34.11 13.60
C ALA A 532 -18.04 34.04 12.08
N THR A 533 -16.77 34.00 11.68
CA THR A 533 -16.43 33.51 10.33
C THR A 533 -16.66 32.00 10.32
N GLY A 534 -17.38 31.46 9.33
CA GLY A 534 -17.72 30.04 9.34
C GLY A 534 -18.49 29.57 8.12
N GLY A 535 -18.61 28.25 7.99
CA GLY A 535 -19.27 27.62 6.86
C GLY A 535 -18.97 26.13 6.79
N LEU A 536 -18.86 25.59 5.57
CA LEU A 536 -18.43 24.20 5.36
C LEU A 536 -16.97 24.14 4.94
N MET A 537 -16.27 23.09 5.39
CA MET A 537 -14.95 22.76 4.88
C MET A 537 -15.04 21.57 3.92
N TYR A 538 -14.55 21.75 2.70
CA TYR A 538 -14.28 20.68 1.76
C TYR A 538 -13.02 19.91 2.16
N SER A 539 -13.22 18.62 2.44
CA SER A 539 -12.18 17.65 2.74
C SER A 539 -11.67 16.97 1.48
N ASN A 540 -10.39 16.62 1.48
CA ASN A 540 -9.78 15.86 0.39
C ASN A 540 -9.99 14.34 0.52
N SER A 541 -10.62 13.89 1.61
CA SER A 541 -10.80 12.48 1.89
C SER A 541 -12.12 12.20 2.61
N PHE A 542 -12.52 10.94 2.58
CA PHE A 542 -13.73 10.43 3.22
C PHE A 542 -13.34 9.38 4.25
N ALA A 543 -13.88 9.48 5.47
CA ALA A 543 -13.65 8.56 6.58
C ALA A 543 -12.15 8.26 6.88
N GLY A 544 -11.29 9.25 6.69
CA GLY A 544 -9.86 9.16 6.98
C GLY A 544 -9.09 10.35 6.42
N GLY A 545 -7.76 10.31 6.55
CA GLY A 545 -6.86 11.29 5.95
C GLY A 545 -6.53 12.50 6.84
N THR A 546 -6.85 12.46 8.13
CA THR A 546 -6.64 13.50 9.15
C THR A 546 -5.34 14.31 8.98
N ALA A 547 -4.20 13.61 8.83
CA ALA A 547 -2.89 14.24 8.68
C ALA A 547 -2.73 15.09 7.41
N ASN A 548 -3.50 14.83 6.35
CA ASN A 548 -3.51 15.67 5.15
C ASN A 548 -4.25 16.98 5.39
N MET A 549 -5.39 16.96 6.08
CA MET A 549 -6.11 18.19 6.44
C MET A 549 -5.30 19.04 7.42
N GLU A 550 -4.67 18.39 8.41
CA GLU A 550 -3.70 19.02 9.32
C GLU A 550 -2.56 19.70 8.54
N ALA A 551 -1.85 18.97 7.66
CA ALA A 551 -0.74 19.51 6.90
C ALA A 551 -1.14 20.69 5.99
N GLN A 552 -2.32 20.60 5.35
CA GLN A 552 -2.89 21.67 4.54
C GLN A 552 -3.22 22.91 5.38
N SER A 553 -3.85 22.72 6.55
CA SER A 553 -4.22 23.82 7.44
C SER A 553 -3.00 24.61 7.93
N LEU A 554 -1.90 23.91 8.21
CA LEU A 554 -0.66 24.54 8.66
C LEU A 554 0.04 25.25 7.50
N SER A 555 0.18 24.58 6.35
CA SER A 555 1.04 25.05 5.27
C SER A 555 0.37 25.91 4.21
N GLY A 556 -0.93 25.75 3.99
CA GLY A 556 -1.64 26.34 2.86
C GLY A 556 -1.35 25.68 1.51
N LEU A 557 -0.69 24.50 1.49
CA LEU A 557 -0.40 23.75 0.26
C LEU A 557 -1.49 22.71 -0.01
N PRO A 558 -2.37 22.89 -1.01
CA PRO A 558 -3.51 22.01 -1.22
C PRO A 558 -3.11 20.62 -1.74
N MET A 559 -3.82 19.60 -1.27
CA MET A 559 -3.57 18.19 -1.59
C MET A 559 -3.81 17.90 -3.08
N VAL A 560 -4.77 18.58 -3.71
CA VAL A 560 -5.13 18.36 -5.13
C VAL A 560 -3.97 18.59 -6.11
N ASN A 561 -3.00 19.42 -5.74
CA ASN A 561 -1.83 19.69 -6.56
C ASN A 561 -0.77 18.58 -6.50
N TYR A 562 -0.83 17.71 -5.48
CA TYR A 562 0.05 16.56 -5.41
C TYR A 562 -0.39 15.45 -6.36
N SER A 563 0.58 14.63 -6.76
CA SER A 563 0.31 13.47 -7.59
C SER A 563 -0.40 12.38 -6.78
N SER A 564 -1.09 11.46 -7.45
CA SER A 564 -1.75 10.31 -6.80
C SER A 564 -0.78 9.38 -6.05
N ASN A 565 0.54 9.63 -6.20
CA ASN A 565 1.54 8.94 -5.41
C ASN A 565 1.57 9.36 -3.94
N ILE A 566 1.08 10.55 -3.61
CA ILE A 566 1.04 11.06 -2.25
C ILE A 566 -0.18 10.48 -1.54
N SER A 567 0.08 9.78 -0.44
CA SER A 567 -0.97 9.21 0.40
C SER A 567 -1.10 10.03 1.69
N THR A 568 0.04 10.42 2.26
CA THR A 568 0.10 11.28 3.45
C THR A 568 1.18 12.34 3.30
N ILE A 569 0.81 13.62 3.33
CA ILE A 569 1.74 14.76 3.17
C ILE A 569 2.89 14.70 4.19
N ASN A 570 2.60 14.44 5.46
CA ASN A 570 3.58 14.33 6.55
C ASN A 570 4.63 13.21 6.36
N SER A 571 4.29 12.17 5.60
CA SER A 571 5.17 11.00 5.39
C SER A 571 5.81 10.98 4.01
N ASP A 572 5.14 11.57 3.01
CA ASP A 572 5.50 11.44 1.60
C ASP A 572 6.07 12.74 1.00
N VAL A 573 5.77 13.91 1.59
CA VAL A 573 6.17 15.22 1.04
C VAL A 573 7.02 16.03 2.03
N PHE A 574 6.48 16.33 3.20
CA PHE A 574 7.15 17.21 4.18
C PHE A 574 8.56 16.76 4.59
N PRO A 575 8.87 15.45 4.71
CA PRO A 575 10.23 15.02 5.05
C PRO A 575 11.30 15.49 4.07
N SER A 576 11.00 15.60 2.77
CA SER A 576 11.97 16.00 1.74
C SER A 576 12.04 17.51 1.47
N MET A 577 11.05 18.29 1.91
CA MET A 577 11.05 19.74 1.73
C MET A 577 12.21 20.40 2.51
N PRO A 578 13.04 21.27 1.93
CA PRO A 578 14.09 21.97 2.68
C PRO A 578 13.53 22.87 3.79
N PHE A 579 12.39 23.51 3.53
CA PHE A 579 11.65 24.37 4.44
C PHE A 579 10.15 24.18 4.18
N ILE A 580 9.33 24.24 5.23
CA ILE A 580 7.88 24.14 5.14
C ILE A 580 7.29 25.49 5.54
N PRO A 581 6.68 26.26 4.60
CA PRO A 581 5.94 27.44 5.00
C PRO A 581 4.76 26.98 5.84
N ALA A 582 4.60 27.54 7.03
CA ALA A 582 3.48 27.24 7.90
C ALA A 582 3.07 28.48 8.70
N ILE A 583 1.78 28.61 9.00
CA ILE A 583 1.26 29.73 9.81
C ILE A 583 1.86 29.76 11.21
N SER A 584 2.25 28.59 11.75
CA SER A 584 2.95 28.46 13.02
C SER A 584 4.30 29.19 13.05
N ASN A 585 4.92 29.45 11.89
CA ASN A 585 6.27 30.05 11.83
C ASN A 585 6.32 31.50 12.34
N PHE A 586 5.18 32.20 12.48
CA PHE A 586 5.13 33.55 13.04
C PHE A 586 5.07 33.59 14.57
N PHE A 587 4.97 32.43 15.24
CA PHE A 587 4.74 32.38 16.67
C PHE A 587 6.02 32.00 17.42
N PRO A 588 6.32 32.69 18.53
CA PRO A 588 7.54 32.44 19.31
C PRO A 588 7.46 31.13 20.11
N GLU A 589 6.27 30.67 20.45
CA GLU A 589 6.04 29.39 21.13
C GLU A 589 4.98 28.57 20.37
N LYS A 590 5.32 27.31 20.10
CA LYS A 590 4.53 26.39 19.26
C LYS A 590 4.28 25.09 20.02
N ILE A 591 3.00 24.76 20.21
CA ILE A 591 2.55 23.62 20.99
C ILE A 591 1.67 22.73 20.11
N ALA A 592 2.01 21.45 20.01
CA ALA A 592 1.16 20.45 19.41
C ALA A 592 0.54 19.58 20.51
N LEU A 593 -0.70 19.14 20.31
CA LEU A 593 -1.39 18.24 21.24
C LEU A 593 -2.21 17.22 20.45
N HIS A 594 -1.92 15.94 20.68
CA HIS A 594 -2.70 14.85 20.13
C HIS A 594 -2.72 13.69 21.14
N PRO A 595 -3.87 13.33 21.74
CA PRO A 595 -3.94 12.36 22.83
C PRO A 595 -3.90 10.92 22.33
N GLU A 596 -2.88 10.61 21.53
CA GLU A 596 -2.62 9.31 20.94
C GLU A 596 -1.10 9.10 20.81
N ASN A 597 -0.67 8.05 20.11
CA ASN A 597 0.73 7.85 19.78
C ASN A 597 1.26 8.98 18.86
N GLY A 598 2.23 9.76 19.33
CA GLY A 598 2.83 10.88 18.60
C GLY A 598 3.61 10.49 17.35
N ALA A 599 3.94 9.21 17.15
CA ALA A 599 4.54 8.73 15.90
C ALA A 599 3.53 8.50 14.77
N ASN A 600 2.22 8.50 15.08
CA ASN A 600 1.17 8.34 14.07
C ASN A 600 1.31 9.42 12.99
N TYR A 601 1.18 9.02 11.73
CA TYR A 601 1.37 9.90 10.56
C TYR A 601 2.68 10.71 10.55
N ASN A 602 3.74 10.19 11.19
CA ASN A 602 5.05 10.84 11.28
C ASN A 602 5.03 12.22 12.01
N ARG A 603 4.01 12.48 12.85
CA ARG A 603 3.81 13.77 13.54
C ARG A 603 5.01 14.21 14.38
N ASN A 604 5.58 13.33 15.20
CA ASN A 604 6.73 13.67 16.02
C ASN A 604 7.94 14.19 15.21
N THR A 605 8.20 13.61 14.04
CA THR A 605 9.25 14.10 13.14
C THR A 605 8.88 15.43 12.52
N ILE A 606 7.62 15.58 12.07
CA ILE A 606 7.16 16.78 11.36
C ILE A 606 7.03 17.98 12.29
N TYR A 607 6.46 17.84 13.49
CA TYR A 607 6.39 18.92 14.46
C TYR A 607 7.78 19.40 14.87
N LYS A 608 8.73 18.47 15.07
CA LYS A 608 10.12 18.83 15.30
C LYS A 608 10.74 19.60 14.12
N LYS A 609 10.42 19.21 12.88
CA LYS A 609 10.88 19.90 11.67
C LYS A 609 10.27 21.29 11.51
N LEU A 610 9.01 21.48 11.91
CA LEU A 610 8.32 22.78 11.99
C LEU A 610 8.75 23.61 13.22
N GLY A 611 9.66 23.07 14.04
CA GLY A 611 10.21 23.73 15.21
C GLY A 611 9.18 23.94 16.32
N PHE A 612 8.26 23.00 16.52
CA PHE A 612 7.38 23.02 17.70
C PHE A 612 8.20 22.76 18.96
N ASP A 613 7.95 23.55 20.01
CA ASP A 613 8.64 23.48 21.29
C ASP A 613 8.18 22.29 22.11
N HIS A 614 6.88 22.01 22.03
CA HIS A 614 6.25 20.89 22.73
C HIS A 614 5.34 20.10 21.81
N PHE A 615 5.30 18.78 22.02
CA PHE A 615 4.30 17.92 21.41
C PHE A 615 3.70 16.97 22.44
N TYR A 616 2.56 17.34 23.00
CA TYR A 616 1.88 16.56 24.03
C TYR A 616 1.13 15.38 23.43
N ALA A 617 1.50 14.17 23.86
CA ALA A 617 0.96 12.92 23.33
C ALA A 617 0.95 11.79 24.38
N LEU A 618 0.19 10.71 24.16
CA LEU A 618 0.16 9.57 25.09
C LEU A 618 1.45 8.74 25.03
N SER A 619 2.14 8.75 23.90
CA SER A 619 3.42 8.04 23.71
C SER A 619 4.22 8.58 22.53
N ASN A 620 5.48 8.17 22.40
CA ASN A 620 6.39 8.55 21.29
C ASN A 620 6.63 10.07 21.12
N THR A 621 6.58 10.80 22.23
CA THR A 621 7.03 12.18 22.36
C THR A 621 8.08 12.29 23.49
N ASP A 622 8.58 13.50 23.75
CA ASP A 622 9.51 13.77 24.83
C ASP A 622 8.90 13.45 26.20
N LYS A 623 9.72 12.97 27.14
CA LYS A 623 9.23 12.48 28.44
C LYS A 623 8.46 13.53 29.24
N ALA A 624 8.80 14.80 29.08
CA ALA A 624 8.13 15.92 29.73
C ALA A 624 6.74 16.21 29.13
N ASP A 625 6.51 15.78 27.90
CA ASP A 625 5.29 16.04 27.13
C ASP A 625 4.34 14.83 27.10
N ILE A 626 4.61 13.79 27.89
CA ILE A 626 3.74 12.62 27.98
C ILE A 626 2.47 12.98 28.76
N LEU A 627 1.32 12.84 28.10
CA LEU A 627 0.00 12.97 28.71
C LEU A 627 -0.29 11.76 29.59
N ILE A 628 -0.60 12.02 30.86
CA ILE A 628 -0.91 10.99 31.88
C ILE A 628 -2.29 11.22 32.49
N ASN A 629 -2.92 10.16 33.02
CA ASN A 629 -4.18 10.23 33.75
C ASN A 629 -5.33 10.93 32.98
N GLN A 630 -5.38 10.73 31.67
CA GLN A 630 -6.38 11.36 30.81
C GLN A 630 -7.75 10.69 30.97
N GLU A 631 -8.81 11.49 31.10
CA GLU A 631 -10.19 11.00 31.06
C GLU A 631 -10.53 10.45 29.66
N LYS A 632 -11.29 9.35 29.62
CA LYS A 632 -11.59 8.64 28.37
C LYS A 632 -13.08 8.31 28.22
N LEU A 633 -13.58 8.42 27.00
CA LEU A 633 -14.89 7.95 26.56
C LEU A 633 -14.70 6.80 25.55
N ASP A 634 -15.14 5.60 25.92
CA ASP A 634 -15.03 4.38 25.09
C ASP A 634 -13.60 4.08 24.58
N GLY A 635 -12.58 4.40 25.39
CA GLY A 635 -11.17 4.09 25.11
C GLY A 635 -10.33 5.25 24.57
N TYR A 636 -10.97 6.29 24.01
CA TYR A 636 -10.32 7.51 23.52
C TYR A 636 -10.39 8.63 24.54
N VAL A 637 -9.38 9.51 24.57
CA VAL A 637 -9.38 10.69 25.46
C VAL A 637 -10.51 11.62 25.05
N THR A 638 -11.23 12.16 26.05
CA THR A 638 -12.38 13.03 25.81
C THR A 638 -11.97 14.38 25.25
N ASP A 639 -12.85 15.00 24.45
CA ASP A 639 -12.61 16.34 23.91
C ASP A 639 -12.55 17.38 25.05
N ALA A 640 -13.33 17.18 26.13
CA ALA A 640 -13.23 17.97 27.37
C ALA A 640 -11.82 17.94 27.98
N GLN A 641 -11.21 16.75 28.10
CA GLN A 641 -9.86 16.61 28.64
C GLN A 641 -8.84 17.29 27.72
N VAL A 642 -8.98 17.14 26.39
CA VAL A 642 -8.10 17.83 25.42
C VAL A 642 -8.21 19.35 25.58
N TYR A 643 -9.42 19.89 25.68
CA TYR A 643 -9.64 21.32 25.88
C TYR A 643 -9.06 21.81 27.21
N GLN A 644 -9.19 21.03 28.29
CA GLN A 644 -8.56 21.36 29.57
C GLN A 644 -7.02 21.40 29.45
N GLU A 645 -6.40 20.44 28.77
CA GLU A 645 -4.95 20.43 28.55
C GLU A 645 -4.45 21.64 27.75
N VAL A 646 -5.27 22.16 26.82
CA VAL A 646 -5.01 23.42 26.10
C VAL A 646 -5.12 24.60 27.06
N LEU A 647 -6.22 24.71 27.82
CA LEU A 647 -6.43 25.80 28.79
C LEU A 647 -5.28 25.89 29.80
N ASP A 648 -4.82 24.75 30.31
CA ASP A 648 -3.72 24.66 31.29
C ASP A 648 -2.37 25.12 30.72
N LYS A 649 -2.21 25.11 29.39
CA LYS A 649 -0.96 25.47 28.70
C LYS A 649 -0.97 26.86 28.10
N ILE A 650 -2.13 27.53 28.09
CA ILE A 650 -2.19 28.92 27.65
C ILE A 650 -1.48 29.78 28.68
N ASN A 651 -0.47 30.54 28.22
CA ASN A 651 0.18 31.58 28.98
C ASN A 651 -0.24 32.96 28.43
N PRO A 652 -1.12 33.70 29.13
CA PRO A 652 -1.57 35.02 28.66
C PRO A 652 -0.44 36.05 28.44
N ALA A 653 0.74 35.84 29.03
CA ALA A 653 1.90 36.72 28.84
C ALA A 653 2.66 36.47 27.51
N GLN A 654 2.34 35.40 26.78
CA GLN A 654 3.02 35.00 25.55
C GLN A 654 2.03 34.86 24.40
N SER A 655 2.54 34.91 23.17
CA SER A 655 1.79 34.56 21.96
C SER A 655 2.14 33.13 21.59
N GLN A 656 1.13 32.27 21.54
CA GLN A 656 1.31 30.83 21.34
C GLN A 656 0.55 30.37 20.10
N PHE A 657 1.09 29.37 19.41
CA PHE A 657 0.37 28.62 18.39
C PHE A 657 0.09 27.21 18.89
N PHE A 658 -1.18 26.79 18.88
CA PHE A 658 -1.59 25.44 19.21
C PHE A 658 -2.06 24.69 17.95
N SER A 659 -1.51 23.51 17.72
CA SER A 659 -2.04 22.51 16.78
C SER A 659 -2.63 21.35 17.57
N VAL A 660 -3.97 21.31 17.66
CA VAL A 660 -4.72 20.39 18.53
C VAL A 660 -5.50 19.41 17.66
N LEU A 661 -5.34 18.11 17.93
CA LEU A 661 -6.05 17.04 17.23
C LEU A 661 -6.77 16.16 18.24
N THR A 662 -8.10 16.13 18.15
CA THR A 662 -8.92 15.31 19.05
C THR A 662 -9.00 13.84 18.61
N MET A 663 -9.59 12.97 19.43
CA MET A 663 -9.75 11.54 19.15
C MET A 663 -11.10 10.94 19.60
N GLN A 664 -11.90 11.64 20.40
CA GLN A 664 -13.11 11.11 21.05
C GLN A 664 -14.11 10.48 20.07
N ASN A 665 -14.22 11.08 18.87
CA ASN A 665 -15.21 10.74 17.86
C ASN A 665 -14.65 9.81 16.78
N HIS A 666 -13.48 9.19 17.00
CA HIS A 666 -12.93 8.19 16.07
C HIS A 666 -13.74 6.87 16.11
N MET A 667 -13.77 6.13 14.99
CA MET A 667 -14.45 4.82 14.83
C MET A 667 -13.89 3.72 15.77
N SER A 668 -14.60 2.62 16.12
CA SER A 668 -15.69 1.88 15.43
C SER A 668 -17.15 2.17 15.84
N TYR A 669 -17.44 3.04 16.80
CA TYR A 669 -18.81 3.40 17.25
C TYR A 669 -19.68 2.26 17.82
N GLU A 670 -19.08 1.14 18.21
CA GLU A 670 -19.82 -0.03 18.74
C GLU A 670 -20.54 0.28 20.07
N ASN A 671 -19.97 1.18 20.87
CA ASN A 671 -20.46 1.55 22.20
C ASN A 671 -20.51 3.07 22.37
N TYR A 672 -21.32 3.50 23.34
CA TYR A 672 -21.35 4.86 23.84
C TYR A 672 -21.63 4.83 25.35
N SER A 673 -20.66 5.30 26.15
CA SER A 673 -20.74 5.32 27.62
C SER A 673 -21.04 6.70 28.21
N GLY A 674 -21.26 7.72 27.36
CA GLY A 674 -21.59 9.08 27.79
C GLY A 674 -23.08 9.27 28.14
N SER A 675 -23.47 10.52 28.38
CA SER A 675 -24.80 10.87 28.89
C SER A 675 -25.84 11.25 27.82
N SER A 676 -25.44 11.45 26.56
CA SER A 676 -26.35 11.85 25.49
C SER A 676 -27.39 10.78 25.19
N SER A 677 -28.66 11.20 25.12
CA SER A 677 -29.80 10.33 24.85
C SER A 677 -30.31 10.44 23.41
N LEU A 678 -29.60 11.14 22.53
CA LEU A 678 -30.03 11.34 21.14
C LEU A 678 -30.24 10.01 20.42
N THR A 679 -31.21 9.95 19.53
CA THR A 679 -31.46 8.80 18.65
C THR A 679 -31.29 9.20 17.21
N ALA A 680 -30.78 8.29 16.38
CA ALA A 680 -30.59 8.53 14.96
C ALA A 680 -30.84 7.26 14.15
N VAL A 681 -31.51 7.41 13.01
CA VAL A 681 -31.72 6.34 12.03
C VAL A 681 -31.45 6.85 10.61
N GLY A 682 -30.75 6.06 9.81
CA GLY A 682 -30.47 6.34 8.40
C GLY A 682 -31.37 5.52 7.48
N GLU A 683 -31.76 6.11 6.36
CA GLU A 683 -32.51 5.41 5.31
C GLU A 683 -31.67 4.27 4.73
N GLY A 684 -32.23 3.06 4.68
CA GLY A 684 -31.54 1.87 4.16
C GLY A 684 -30.47 1.28 5.10
N HIS A 685 -30.26 1.83 6.30
CA HIS A 685 -29.35 1.26 7.29
C HIS A 685 -29.92 -0.01 7.95
N THR A 686 -29.04 -0.98 8.23
CA THR A 686 -29.33 -2.11 9.12
C THR A 686 -29.44 -1.66 10.59
N SER A 687 -29.92 -2.55 11.47
CA SER A 687 -29.96 -2.27 12.91
C SER A 687 -28.58 -1.96 13.51
N GLU A 688 -27.53 -2.61 13.02
CA GLU A 688 -26.15 -2.36 13.45
C GLU A 688 -25.65 -0.99 12.95
N GLN A 689 -25.86 -0.67 11.67
CA GLN A 689 -25.49 0.64 11.11
C GLN A 689 -26.23 1.78 11.82
N ASN A 690 -27.51 1.61 12.15
CA ASN A 690 -28.26 2.58 12.95
C ASN A 690 -27.71 2.72 14.38
N LYS A 691 -27.24 1.64 15.00
CA LYS A 691 -26.56 1.70 16.30
C LYS A 691 -25.27 2.54 16.21
N HIS A 692 -24.45 2.32 15.19
CA HIS A 692 -23.22 3.10 14.97
C HIS A 692 -23.51 4.58 14.70
N LEU A 693 -24.48 4.88 13.82
CA LEU A 693 -24.92 6.25 13.56
C LEU A 693 -25.42 6.94 14.84
N GLN A 694 -26.24 6.26 15.64
CA GLN A 694 -26.73 6.80 16.91
C GLN A 694 -25.59 7.08 17.90
N ASN A 695 -24.64 6.16 18.06
CA ASN A 695 -23.51 6.35 18.96
C ASN A 695 -22.59 7.49 18.49
N TYR A 696 -22.37 7.62 17.18
CA TYR A 696 -21.65 8.77 16.60
C TYR A 696 -22.35 10.09 16.90
N VAL A 697 -23.67 10.19 16.63
CA VAL A 697 -24.49 11.38 16.92
C VAL A 697 -24.41 11.79 18.40
N ARG A 698 -24.40 10.81 19.31
CA ARG A 698 -24.24 11.06 20.74
C ARG A 698 -22.85 11.58 21.10
N LYS A 699 -21.79 10.99 20.55
CA LYS A 699 -20.40 11.44 20.77
C LYS A 699 -20.19 12.88 20.29
N ILE A 700 -20.60 13.23 19.07
CA ILE A 700 -20.46 14.60 18.58
C ILE A 700 -21.33 15.61 19.35
N SER A 701 -22.42 15.17 19.98
CA SER A 701 -23.21 16.03 20.87
C SER A 701 -22.52 16.33 22.21
N ASP A 702 -21.64 15.44 22.68
CA ASP A 702 -20.75 15.77 23.79
C ASP A 702 -19.73 16.81 23.33
N THR A 703 -19.08 16.60 22.18
CA THR A 703 -18.14 17.57 21.58
C THR A 703 -18.76 18.96 21.43
N ASP A 704 -20.01 19.06 20.98
CA ASP A 704 -20.74 20.32 20.84
C ASP A 704 -20.85 21.09 22.18
N ARG A 705 -21.21 20.39 23.25
CA ARG A 705 -21.31 20.97 24.60
C ARG A 705 -19.95 21.40 25.13
N GLU A 706 -18.94 20.54 25.01
CA GLU A 706 -17.60 20.82 25.54
C GLU A 706 -16.90 21.93 24.75
N THR A 707 -17.15 22.03 23.44
CA THR A 707 -16.60 23.12 22.60
C THR A 707 -17.14 24.47 23.06
N LYS A 708 -18.45 24.56 23.36
CA LYS A 708 -19.03 25.77 23.93
C LYS A 708 -18.38 26.14 25.27
N ALA A 709 -18.27 25.19 26.19
CA ALA A 709 -17.65 25.44 27.50
C ALA A 709 -16.19 25.90 27.37
N PHE A 710 -15.43 25.31 26.44
CA PHE A 710 -14.06 25.72 26.14
C PHE A 710 -13.97 27.18 25.66
N LEU A 711 -14.81 27.60 24.71
CA LEU A 711 -14.83 29.00 24.24
C LEU A 711 -15.25 29.97 25.36
N GLU A 712 -16.18 29.59 26.22
CA GLU A 712 -16.58 30.38 27.40
C GLU A 712 -15.42 30.60 28.39
N GLU A 713 -14.51 29.63 28.54
CA GLU A 713 -13.29 29.83 29.34
C GLU A 713 -12.26 30.74 28.64
N LEU A 714 -12.08 30.60 27.33
CA LEU A 714 -11.18 31.48 26.56
C LEU A 714 -11.64 32.95 26.56
N GLU A 715 -12.95 33.20 26.60
CA GLU A 715 -13.53 34.54 26.67
C GLU A 715 -13.07 35.31 27.93
N LYS A 716 -12.85 34.59 29.03
CA LYS A 716 -12.43 35.16 30.33
C LYS A 716 -10.95 35.57 30.35
N MET A 717 -10.14 35.14 29.38
CA MET A 717 -8.70 35.39 29.36
C MET A 717 -8.36 36.80 28.87
N ASP A 718 -7.39 37.45 29.54
CA ASP A 718 -6.85 38.76 29.13
C ASP A 718 -5.71 38.60 28.11
N LYS A 719 -6.01 37.95 26.99
CA LYS A 719 -5.14 37.76 25.82
C LYS A 719 -6.01 37.72 24.58
N LYS A 720 -5.55 38.24 23.44
CA LYS A 720 -6.20 38.04 22.13
C LYS A 720 -6.01 36.58 21.72
N ILE A 721 -7.11 35.83 21.65
CA ILE A 721 -7.11 34.40 21.31
C ILE A 721 -8.05 34.19 20.12
N THR A 722 -7.58 33.43 19.13
CA THR A 722 -8.37 33.00 17.97
C THR A 722 -8.37 31.48 17.88
N VAL A 723 -9.55 30.90 17.72
CA VAL A 723 -9.75 29.47 17.50
C VAL A 723 -10.16 29.24 16.05
N VAL A 724 -9.39 28.43 15.33
CA VAL A 724 -9.76 27.85 14.04
C VAL A 724 -10.21 26.43 14.32
N PHE A 725 -11.51 26.20 14.31
CA PHE A 725 -12.11 24.88 14.56
C PHE A 725 -12.61 24.29 13.27
N TYR A 726 -12.30 23.03 13.00
CA TYR A 726 -12.80 22.33 11.82
C TYR A 726 -12.92 20.82 12.04
N GLY A 727 -13.92 20.21 11.43
CA GLY A 727 -13.96 18.76 11.22
C GLY A 727 -13.03 18.36 10.08
N ASP A 728 -12.35 17.23 10.18
CA ASP A 728 -11.41 16.79 9.14
C ASP A 728 -12.10 16.02 8.00
N HIS A 729 -13.00 15.09 8.31
CA HIS A 729 -13.77 14.34 7.31
C HIS A 729 -15.12 13.83 7.84
N LEU A 730 -16.01 13.45 6.93
CA LEU A 730 -17.25 12.74 7.29
C LEU A 730 -16.93 11.33 7.79
N SER A 731 -17.67 10.90 8.81
CA SER A 731 -17.55 9.56 9.40
C SER A 731 -18.13 8.47 8.50
N ASN A 732 -17.57 7.25 8.58
CA ASN A 732 -18.06 6.07 7.84
C ASN A 732 -19.41 5.51 8.32
N VAL A 733 -20.05 6.14 9.31
CA VAL A 733 -21.44 5.81 9.69
C VAL A 733 -22.43 6.06 8.56
N PHE A 734 -22.09 6.93 7.61
CA PHE A 734 -22.74 7.01 6.31
C PHE A 734 -21.81 6.38 5.27
N PRO A 735 -22.07 5.15 4.80
CA PRO A 735 -21.19 4.56 3.80
C PRO A 735 -21.24 5.38 2.49
N ILE A 736 -20.18 5.34 1.68
CA ILE A 736 -20.09 6.15 0.45
C ILE A 736 -21.23 5.85 -0.53
N ASP A 737 -21.83 4.67 -0.43
CA ASP A 737 -22.91 4.19 -1.27
C ASP A 737 -24.30 4.48 -0.68
N TYR A 738 -24.36 5.22 0.43
CA TYR A 738 -25.59 5.73 1.04
C TYR A 738 -26.42 6.54 0.01
N PRO A 739 -27.75 6.36 -0.07
CA PRO A 739 -28.55 6.85 -1.19
C PRO A 739 -28.35 8.33 -1.53
N SER A 740 -28.34 9.22 -0.54
CA SER A 740 -28.18 10.66 -0.79
C SER A 740 -26.75 11.05 -1.21
N LEU A 741 -25.73 10.32 -0.75
CA LEU A 741 -24.34 10.58 -1.12
C LEU A 741 -24.05 10.12 -2.56
N LYS A 742 -24.76 9.11 -3.05
CA LYS A 742 -24.73 8.76 -4.49
C LYS A 742 -25.30 9.87 -5.36
N THR A 743 -26.38 10.52 -4.92
CA THR A 743 -27.03 11.59 -5.69
C THR A 743 -26.32 12.95 -5.55
N GLU A 744 -25.71 13.21 -4.40
CA GLU A 744 -25.01 14.47 -4.08
C GLU A 744 -23.60 14.17 -3.52
N PRO A 745 -22.65 13.73 -4.36
CA PRO A 745 -21.37 13.16 -3.90
C PRO A 745 -20.46 14.15 -3.18
N PHE A 746 -20.57 15.46 -3.46
CA PHE A 746 -19.83 16.50 -2.73
C PHE A 746 -20.15 16.53 -1.24
N LYS A 747 -21.36 16.12 -0.81
CA LYS A 747 -21.74 16.09 0.61
C LYS A 747 -20.92 15.10 1.43
N ALA A 748 -20.34 14.07 0.80
CA ALA A 748 -19.46 13.13 1.47
C ALA A 748 -18.15 13.79 1.95
N TYR A 749 -17.81 14.94 1.37
CA TYR A 749 -16.57 15.66 1.59
C TYR A 749 -16.78 16.99 2.29
N GLN A 750 -17.97 17.25 2.86
CA GLN A 750 -18.27 18.49 3.57
C GLN A 750 -18.31 18.27 5.08
N THR A 751 -17.54 19.09 5.79
CA THR A 751 -17.49 19.15 7.26
C THR A 751 -17.75 20.58 7.73
N ASP A 752 -17.76 20.79 9.04
CA ASP A 752 -18.08 22.08 9.65
C ASP A 752 -16.81 22.80 10.10
N TYR A 753 -16.76 24.13 9.90
CA TYR A 753 -15.69 24.95 10.47
C TYR A 753 -16.20 26.29 11.00
N PHE A 754 -15.44 26.88 11.94
CA PHE A 754 -15.53 28.29 12.31
C PHE A 754 -14.17 28.88 12.68
N ILE A 755 -14.05 30.20 12.56
CA ILE A 755 -12.94 31.01 13.06
C ILE A 755 -13.52 32.04 14.04
N TRP A 756 -13.24 31.83 15.32
CA TRP A 756 -13.80 32.60 16.43
C TRP A 756 -12.70 33.31 17.21
N THR A 757 -12.91 34.55 17.64
CA THR A 757 -12.02 35.23 18.59
C THR A 757 -12.72 35.57 19.89
N ASN A 758 -11.93 35.61 20.97
CA ASN A 758 -12.42 35.92 22.30
C ASN A 758 -12.64 37.43 22.56
N LYS A 759 -12.19 38.31 21.64
CA LYS A 759 -12.39 39.77 21.70
C LYS A 759 -13.30 40.30 20.58
N GLY A 760 -13.97 39.40 19.86
CA GLY A 760 -14.79 39.73 18.69
C GLY A 760 -13.98 39.78 17.39
N ASN A 761 -14.55 39.25 16.32
CA ASN A 761 -13.90 39.18 15.00
C ASN A 761 -13.88 40.57 14.35
N THR A 762 -12.79 40.89 13.64
CA THR A 762 -12.69 42.11 12.82
C THR A 762 -13.58 41.99 11.57
N SER A 763 -13.68 40.79 11.01
CA SER A 763 -14.57 40.46 9.90
C SER A 763 -15.24 39.11 10.14
N ASN A 764 -16.56 39.05 9.95
CA ASN A 764 -17.33 37.80 9.94
C ASN A 764 -17.74 37.49 8.51
N LYS A 765 -17.17 36.43 7.94
CA LYS A 765 -17.53 35.96 6.59
C LYS A 765 -18.15 34.56 6.64
N GLN A 766 -19.26 34.41 5.93
CA GLN A 766 -19.89 33.12 5.71
C GLN A 766 -19.52 32.63 4.31
N GLY A 767 -18.93 31.45 4.22
CA GLY A 767 -18.46 30.87 2.96
C GLY A 767 -17.93 29.47 3.18
N ASP A 768 -17.84 28.70 2.11
CA ASP A 768 -17.19 27.40 2.18
C ASP A 768 -15.68 27.59 1.97
N LEU A 769 -14.88 26.76 2.64
CA LEU A 769 -13.42 26.74 2.54
C LEU A 769 -12.93 25.32 2.29
N ASN A 770 -11.65 25.16 2.00
CA ASN A 770 -10.94 23.89 2.17
C ASN A 770 -9.79 24.05 3.17
N ALA A 771 -9.18 22.94 3.58
CA ALA A 771 -8.18 22.95 4.65
C ALA A 771 -6.97 23.88 4.36
N ALA A 772 -6.57 24.08 3.10
CA ALA A 772 -5.46 24.95 2.74
C ALA A 772 -5.78 26.46 2.88
N GLU A 773 -7.06 26.81 3.04
CA GLU A 773 -7.54 28.19 3.09
C GLU A 773 -7.69 28.72 4.52
N PHE A 774 -7.45 27.90 5.55
CA PHE A 774 -7.61 28.36 6.93
C PHE A 774 -6.62 29.45 7.34
N ALA A 775 -5.37 29.39 6.89
CA ALA A 775 -4.39 30.43 7.21
C ALA A 775 -4.76 31.81 6.62
N PRO A 776 -5.09 31.97 5.32
CA PRO A 776 -5.56 33.26 4.81
C PRO A 776 -6.90 33.69 5.44
N ALA A 777 -7.84 32.76 5.71
CA ALA A 777 -9.10 33.08 6.39
C ALA A 777 -8.91 33.58 7.83
N LEU A 778 -7.96 32.99 8.57
CA LEU A 778 -7.55 33.43 9.89
C LEU A 778 -7.03 34.86 9.84
N LEU A 779 -6.04 35.12 8.97
CA LEU A 779 -5.41 36.43 8.85
C LEU A 779 -6.43 37.51 8.49
N GLU A 780 -7.41 37.19 7.64
CA GLU A 780 -8.49 38.11 7.34
C GLU A 780 -9.46 38.33 8.51
N THR A 781 -9.87 37.26 9.19
CA THR A 781 -10.84 37.33 10.30
C THR A 781 -10.36 38.25 11.41
N VAL A 782 -9.06 38.24 11.69
CA VAL A 782 -8.43 39.08 12.72
C VAL A 782 -7.89 40.41 12.17
N GLY A 783 -7.94 40.64 10.86
CA GLY A 783 -7.40 41.86 10.23
C GLY A 783 -5.87 41.97 10.30
N ALA A 784 -5.16 40.83 10.30
CA ALA A 784 -3.71 40.78 10.35
C ALA A 784 -3.06 41.02 8.97
N LYS A 785 -1.89 41.65 8.99
CA LYS A 785 -1.04 41.79 7.80
C LYS A 785 -0.72 40.42 7.19
N VAL A 786 -0.55 40.38 5.88
CA VAL A 786 -0.20 39.19 5.11
C VAL A 786 1.18 39.34 4.46
N SER A 787 1.92 38.23 4.33
CA SER A 787 3.12 38.17 3.49
C SER A 787 2.70 37.97 2.02
N PRO A 788 3.62 38.12 1.05
CA PRO A 788 3.33 37.79 -0.35
C PRO A 788 2.79 36.35 -0.53
N TYR A 789 3.28 35.39 0.25
CA TYR A 789 2.76 34.03 0.23
C TYR A 789 1.28 33.96 0.65
N TYR A 790 0.90 34.61 1.75
CA TYR A 790 -0.49 34.62 2.20
C TYR A 790 -1.39 35.54 1.35
N ALA A 791 -0.82 36.50 0.62
CA ALA A 791 -1.54 37.24 -0.42
C ALA A 791 -1.92 36.31 -1.59
N LEU A 792 -1.00 35.47 -2.07
CA LEU A 792 -1.30 34.41 -3.04
C LEU A 792 -2.40 33.48 -2.53
N LEU A 793 -2.27 32.95 -1.30
CA LEU A 793 -3.29 32.07 -0.73
C LEU A 793 -4.64 32.78 -0.55
N SER A 794 -4.64 34.09 -0.25
CA SER A 794 -5.88 34.90 -0.16
C SER A 794 -6.54 35.08 -1.53
N SER A 795 -5.76 35.30 -2.59
CA SER A 795 -6.27 35.36 -3.98
C SER A 795 -6.90 34.02 -4.36
N ILE A 796 -6.25 32.89 -4.03
CA ILE A 796 -6.80 31.56 -4.27
C ILE A 796 -8.14 31.36 -3.54
N MET A 797 -8.17 31.64 -2.24
CA MET A 797 -9.37 31.49 -1.40
C MET A 797 -10.58 32.29 -1.90
N TRP A 798 -10.35 33.51 -2.44
CA TRP A 798 -11.45 34.39 -2.87
C TRP A 798 -11.81 34.27 -4.35
N GLU A 799 -10.88 33.85 -5.19
CA GLU A 799 -11.12 33.74 -6.64
C GLU A 799 -11.60 32.34 -7.04
N LEU A 800 -11.27 31.28 -6.29
CA LEU A 800 -11.63 29.89 -6.63
C LEU A 800 -12.78 29.33 -5.77
N PRO A 801 -13.59 28.41 -6.33
CA PRO A 801 -14.56 27.63 -5.55
C PRO A 801 -13.82 26.59 -4.70
N SER A 802 -14.01 26.57 -3.37
CA SER A 802 -13.25 25.72 -2.45
C SER A 802 -13.33 24.21 -2.74
N GLU A 803 -14.35 23.77 -3.48
CA GLU A 803 -14.48 22.41 -4.03
C GLU A 803 -13.28 21.99 -4.90
N TYR A 804 -12.53 22.95 -5.45
CA TYR A 804 -11.35 22.68 -6.30
C TYR A 804 -10.33 21.80 -5.57
N ASN A 805 -10.26 21.90 -4.25
CA ASN A 805 -9.40 21.10 -3.39
C ASN A 805 -10.23 20.06 -2.62
N SER A 806 -10.96 19.23 -3.35
CA SER A 806 -11.70 18.08 -2.81
C SER A 806 -11.33 16.79 -3.55
N ALA A 807 -11.81 15.64 -3.07
CA ALA A 807 -11.67 14.36 -3.79
C ALA A 807 -12.37 14.35 -5.17
N LEU A 808 -13.26 15.31 -5.44
CA LEU A 808 -14.01 15.45 -6.69
C LEU A 808 -13.54 16.65 -7.52
N SER A 809 -12.33 17.15 -7.29
CA SER A 809 -11.76 18.33 -7.96
C SER A 809 -11.85 18.29 -9.49
N ALA A 810 -11.72 17.10 -10.10
CA ALA A 810 -11.84 16.91 -11.54
C ALA A 810 -13.22 17.26 -12.11
N GLN A 811 -14.26 17.33 -11.26
CA GLN A 811 -15.62 17.73 -11.63
C GLN A 811 -15.87 19.25 -11.50
N VAL A 812 -14.91 19.99 -10.94
CA VAL A 812 -15.02 21.42 -10.69
C VAL A 812 -14.56 22.19 -11.92
N SER A 813 -15.47 22.99 -12.50
CA SER A 813 -15.15 23.84 -13.65
C SER A 813 -14.52 25.16 -13.20
N LEU A 814 -13.36 25.50 -13.75
CA LEU A 814 -12.66 26.75 -13.49
C LEU A 814 -12.62 27.62 -14.75
N SER A 815 -12.85 28.92 -14.58
CA SER A 815 -12.63 29.94 -15.62
C SER A 815 -11.15 30.11 -15.95
N GLU A 816 -10.83 30.73 -17.08
CA GLU A 816 -9.43 30.98 -17.50
C GLU A 816 -8.63 31.75 -16.45
N ALA A 817 -9.22 32.77 -15.82
CA ALA A 817 -8.57 33.54 -14.75
C ALA A 817 -8.28 32.67 -13.52
N GLN A 818 -9.23 31.82 -13.11
CA GLN A 818 -9.03 30.89 -12.00
C GLN A 818 -7.96 29.83 -12.30
N GLN A 819 -7.87 29.38 -13.56
CA GLN A 819 -6.81 28.48 -14.01
C GLN A 819 -5.44 29.16 -13.96
N GLU A 820 -5.32 30.44 -14.31
CA GLU A 820 -4.06 31.16 -14.17
C GLU A 820 -3.60 31.20 -12.70
N ARG A 821 -4.50 31.52 -11.76
CA ARG A 821 -4.19 31.55 -10.33
C ARG A 821 -3.73 30.20 -9.79
N ILE A 822 -4.43 29.11 -10.13
CA ILE A 822 -4.04 27.78 -9.65
C ILE A 822 -2.68 27.35 -10.23
N GLU A 823 -2.35 27.73 -11.47
CA GLU A 823 -1.02 27.46 -12.05
C GLU A 823 0.10 28.23 -11.33
N GLU A 824 -0.14 29.47 -10.91
CA GLU A 824 0.82 30.21 -10.07
C GLU A 824 1.06 29.51 -8.74
N LEU A 825 -0.01 29.06 -8.06
CA LEU A 825 0.11 28.27 -6.83
C LEU A 825 0.84 26.95 -7.08
N LYS A 826 0.57 26.25 -8.18
CA LYS A 826 1.26 25.01 -8.54
C LYS A 826 2.75 25.23 -8.75
N ILE A 827 3.16 26.32 -9.39
CA ILE A 827 4.58 26.67 -9.58
C ILE A 827 5.28 26.86 -8.23
N ILE A 828 4.66 27.59 -7.31
CA ILE A 828 5.18 27.82 -5.96
C ILE A 828 5.24 26.52 -5.15
N GLN A 829 4.17 25.73 -5.16
CA GLN A 829 4.10 24.45 -4.46
C GLN A 829 5.09 23.43 -5.03
N TYR A 830 5.27 23.38 -6.36
CA TYR A 830 6.27 22.53 -7.00
C TYR A 830 7.69 22.95 -6.58
N ASP A 831 8.01 24.24 -6.59
CA ASP A 831 9.33 24.73 -6.16
C ASP A 831 9.67 24.34 -4.71
N LEU A 832 8.68 24.42 -3.82
CA LEU A 832 8.83 24.08 -2.42
C LEU A 832 8.99 22.57 -2.16
N THR A 833 8.57 21.73 -3.12
CA THR A 833 8.45 20.28 -2.91
C THR A 833 9.37 19.45 -3.81
N SER A 834 9.11 19.42 -5.12
CA SER A 834 9.81 18.56 -6.09
C SER A 834 10.76 19.31 -7.02
N GLY A 835 10.69 20.65 -7.03
CA GLY A 835 11.43 21.52 -7.94
C GLY A 835 12.89 21.75 -7.51
N LYS A 836 13.43 22.87 -7.99
CA LYS A 836 14.82 23.30 -7.77
C LYS A 836 15.00 24.12 -6.48
N HIS A 837 13.93 24.39 -5.74
CA HIS A 837 13.95 25.14 -4.48
C HIS A 837 14.59 26.52 -4.64
N TYR A 838 14.11 27.31 -5.60
CA TYR A 838 14.52 28.71 -5.76
C TYR A 838 14.08 29.56 -4.56
N LEU A 839 12.91 29.26 -4.00
CA LEU A 839 12.43 29.83 -2.74
C LEU A 839 13.20 29.23 -1.55
N LYS A 840 13.76 30.11 -0.73
CA LYS A 840 14.43 29.79 0.53
C LYS A 840 13.59 30.30 1.71
N GLU A 841 13.86 29.77 2.91
CA GLU A 841 13.20 30.16 4.15
C GLU A 841 13.29 31.67 4.44
N ASP A 842 14.44 32.28 4.13
CA ASP A 842 14.72 33.71 4.29
C ASP A 842 14.19 34.58 3.13
N SER A 843 13.47 34.00 2.18
CA SER A 843 12.84 34.76 1.10
C SER A 843 11.82 35.75 1.64
N SER A 844 11.87 36.99 1.15
CA SER A 844 10.85 38.01 1.42
C SER A 844 9.42 37.57 1.08
N PHE A 845 9.27 36.51 0.27
CA PHE A 845 7.97 35.95 -0.07
C PHE A 845 7.22 35.40 1.16
N PHE A 846 7.93 34.93 2.20
CA PHE A 846 7.33 34.37 3.41
C PHE A 846 7.27 35.34 4.59
N GLN A 847 7.99 36.46 4.51
CA GLN A 847 8.12 37.42 5.61
C GLN A 847 6.98 38.45 5.56
N LEU A 848 6.57 38.95 6.73
CA LEU A 848 5.74 40.14 6.84
C LEU A 848 6.66 41.36 6.66
N ASP A 849 6.31 42.28 5.75
CA ASP A 849 7.06 43.54 5.64
C ASP A 849 6.87 44.37 6.94
N GLU A 850 7.98 44.88 7.48
CA GLU A 850 8.05 45.65 8.74
C GLU A 850 7.12 46.89 8.73
#